data_AF-A0A4U0W076-F1
#
_entry.id   AF-A0A4U0W076-F1
#
_cell.length_a   1.000
_cell.length_b   1.000
_cell.length_c   1.000
_cell.angle_alpha   90.00
_cell.angle_beta   90.00
_cell.angle_gamma   90.00
#
_symmetry.space_group_name_H-M   'P 1'
#
loop_
_entity.id
_entity.type
_entity.pdbx_description
1 polymer ?
#
loop_
_entity_poly.entity_id
_entity_poly.type
_entity_poly.pdbx_seq_one_letter_code
_entity_poly.pdbx_strand_id
1 'polypeptide(L)'
;MPHWVPPVPLCSASQGEKSFAYESTVKRWPIILTGVVDELAKLNGENQSSTDEDKARLAEGKQLIQDISGLIYELRHDRVLSPIQATGLPDDTQIYNDELAELAKKGEDKWFSAPWLFAECYLYRRLRGMFAVTKYWSHFDVFATQKLNAWRSSAAGAAALAKSLEKLVADAPQTEQDKLKLDLIGMLEVDLWGNATDLSLLTSLTHEQIQQLQSVERGQHFVLRNDFERAWQHISQLKDGRVDIVLDNSGFELYTDLVLADWLVTLSPFVSEVVFHPKLLPWFVSDVQPHDFSIMLDTLADPSFFPADSGLTEEDRSALHSLVKRWKSYVADGKFKLSVPMDLKMGDKGGELADFWTYPNAFSDLPAVAPQLLTELQKSNLVIFKGDLNYRKLVSDAWWPTTASFDEALGPLRGQIDILSLRTCKADTVVGLPEGTEERVEKEDPKWRVNGKPELVDLRATTAKAEHALPAGIVPPFRLRRLEVGHQLQNHIFRIGTSTSQETLQRLTVPFDTDLSVELEPFHNLRHLCLEFSSYREHNLGECHEWLERIKAFMKADSRISTLAFSHARDSPRSNRIRTVRSALPRNLETLILYPWPMLAEDALKCIEVGMSQQNLWPSSLRKIVWTPESTDGSWTEEEIQLVRDKCLEHGIADVYFPRFPDWCTGDEDY
;
A
#
# COMPACT_ATOMS: atom_id res chain seq x y z
N MET A 1 12.73 10.48 20.20
CA MET A 1 12.07 11.51 19.35
C MET A 1 10.57 11.31 19.47
N PRO A 2 9.71 12.33 19.31
CA PRO A 2 8.27 12.10 19.42
C PRO A 2 7.82 11.15 18.30
N HIS A 3 7.28 9.99 18.69
CA HIS A 3 6.62 9.04 17.79
C HIS A 3 5.42 9.71 17.12
N TRP A 4 5.15 9.34 15.88
CA TRP A 4 3.87 9.72 15.29
C TRP A 4 2.77 8.90 15.95
N VAL A 5 1.75 9.58 16.45
CA VAL A 5 0.61 8.93 17.11
C VAL A 5 -0.58 9.00 16.17
N PRO A 6 -1.22 7.86 15.82
CA PRO A 6 -2.43 7.90 15.02
C PRO A 6 -3.53 8.68 15.74
N PRO A 7 -4.44 9.37 15.02
CA PRO A 7 -5.54 10.13 15.60
C PRO A 7 -6.63 9.26 16.23
N VAL A 8 -6.41 7.94 16.30
CA VAL A 8 -7.31 6.92 16.84
C VAL A 8 -6.57 6.07 17.89
N PRO A 9 -7.28 5.47 18.86
CA PRO A 9 -6.65 4.66 19.89
C PRO A 9 -5.94 3.43 19.32
N LEU A 10 -4.80 3.06 19.91
CA LEU A 10 -4.10 1.81 19.59
C LEU A 10 -4.91 0.59 20.08
N CYS A 11 -4.76 -0.54 19.40
CA CYS A 11 -5.30 -1.81 19.85
C CYS A 11 -4.63 -2.25 21.15
N SER A 12 -5.37 -2.81 22.11
CA SER A 12 -4.86 -3.38 23.36
C SER A 12 -5.85 -4.40 23.92
N ALA A 13 -5.38 -5.35 24.71
CA ALA A 13 -6.27 -6.34 25.32
C ALA A 13 -7.25 -5.72 26.35
N SER A 14 -6.97 -4.52 26.87
CA SER A 14 -7.87 -3.79 27.78
C SER A 14 -9.23 -3.46 27.15
N GLN A 15 -9.34 -3.51 25.82
CA GLN A 15 -10.60 -3.34 25.08
C GLN A 15 -11.56 -4.52 25.23
N GLY A 16 -11.14 -5.59 25.91
CA GLY A 16 -12.00 -6.67 26.39
C GLY A 16 -12.26 -7.77 25.37
N GLU A 17 -13.15 -8.70 25.73
CA GLU A 17 -13.33 -10.01 25.07
C GLU A 17 -13.73 -9.96 23.59
N LYS A 18 -14.16 -8.80 23.09
CA LYS A 18 -14.51 -8.60 21.68
C LYS A 18 -13.31 -8.27 20.80
N SER A 19 -12.18 -7.84 21.38
CA SER A 19 -10.96 -7.58 20.61
C SER A 19 -10.12 -8.84 20.48
N PHE A 20 -9.54 -9.02 19.31
CA PHE A 20 -8.57 -10.07 19.06
C PHE A 20 -7.25 -9.87 19.79
N ALA A 21 -6.92 -8.64 20.20
CA ALA A 21 -5.81 -8.38 21.11
C ALA A 21 -6.02 -9.11 22.45
N TYR A 22 -7.24 -9.10 22.99
CA TYR A 22 -7.59 -9.82 24.21
C TYR A 22 -7.51 -11.34 24.01
N GLU A 23 -8.07 -11.87 22.93
CA GLU A 23 -7.97 -13.31 22.62
C GLU A 23 -6.50 -13.75 22.46
N SER A 24 -5.70 -12.95 21.77
CA SER A 24 -4.28 -13.21 21.57
C SER A 24 -3.52 -13.22 22.90
N THR A 25 -3.78 -12.22 23.74
CA THR A 25 -3.14 -12.08 25.06
C THR A 25 -3.54 -13.21 26.01
N VAL A 26 -4.82 -13.52 26.14
CA VAL A 26 -5.32 -14.48 27.14
C VAL A 26 -5.11 -15.94 26.70
N LYS A 27 -5.17 -16.23 25.41
CA LYS A 27 -5.15 -17.60 24.89
C LYS A 27 -3.93 -17.90 24.04
N ARG A 28 -3.68 -17.13 22.97
CA ARG A 28 -2.70 -17.51 21.94
C ARG A 28 -1.27 -17.43 22.46
N TRP A 29 -0.88 -16.33 23.10
CA TRP A 29 0.49 -16.16 23.60
C TRP A 29 0.89 -17.22 24.65
N PRO A 30 0.05 -17.56 25.66
CA PRO A 30 0.35 -18.68 26.54
C PRO A 30 0.51 -20.02 25.82
N ILE A 31 -0.32 -20.30 24.80
CA ILE A 31 -0.23 -21.54 24.02
C ILE A 31 1.10 -21.60 23.27
N ILE A 32 1.51 -20.51 22.63
CA ILE A 32 2.79 -20.42 21.90
C ILE A 32 3.96 -20.68 22.86
N LEU A 33 4.02 -19.98 24.00
CA LEU A 33 5.09 -20.19 24.98
C LEU A 33 5.08 -21.60 25.57
N THR A 34 3.90 -22.19 25.77
CA THR A 34 3.78 -23.59 26.24
C THR A 34 4.34 -24.55 25.20
N GLY A 35 4.08 -24.32 23.91
CA GLY A 35 4.69 -25.10 22.83
C GLY A 35 6.22 -25.06 22.83
N VAL A 36 6.81 -23.90 23.14
CA VAL A 36 8.28 -23.77 23.30
C VAL A 36 8.78 -24.58 24.50
N VAL A 37 8.05 -24.54 25.63
CA VAL A 37 8.37 -25.36 26.81
C VAL A 37 8.32 -26.85 26.48
N ASP A 38 7.29 -27.29 25.75
CA ASP A 38 7.12 -28.68 25.36
C ASP A 38 8.26 -29.18 24.46
N GLU A 39 8.68 -28.37 23.47
CA GLU A 39 9.80 -28.70 22.58
C GLU A 39 11.12 -28.80 23.37
N LEU A 40 11.40 -27.84 24.26
CA LEU A 40 12.57 -27.90 25.14
C LEU A 40 12.54 -29.14 26.04
N ALA A 41 11.38 -29.46 26.62
CA ALA A 41 11.22 -30.62 27.49
C ALA A 41 11.48 -31.93 26.72
N LYS A 42 10.99 -32.03 25.48
CA LYS A 42 11.26 -33.15 24.58
C LYS A 42 12.75 -33.29 24.27
N LEU A 43 13.41 -32.22 23.82
CA LEU A 43 14.85 -32.22 23.49
C LEU A 43 15.74 -32.54 24.69
N ASN A 44 15.34 -32.10 25.88
CA ASN A 44 15.99 -32.44 27.15
C ASN A 44 15.79 -33.91 27.53
N GLY A 45 14.65 -34.51 27.17
CA GLY A 45 14.34 -35.92 27.42
C GLY A 45 15.07 -36.90 26.49
N GLU A 46 15.35 -36.49 25.25
CA GLU A 46 16.07 -37.27 24.24
C GLU A 46 17.59 -37.30 24.48
N ASN A 47 18.16 -36.25 25.08
CA ASN A 47 19.61 -36.13 25.35
C ASN A 47 19.99 -36.64 26.75
N GLN A 48 19.89 -37.95 26.99
CA GLN A 48 20.34 -38.61 28.24
C GLN A 48 21.82 -39.07 28.21
N SER A 49 22.64 -38.44 27.37
CA SER A 49 24.09 -38.66 27.38
C SER A 49 24.71 -38.14 28.68
N SER A 50 25.79 -38.78 29.14
CA SER A 50 26.31 -38.65 30.51
C SER A 50 27.56 -37.76 30.65
N THR A 51 27.93 -37.01 29.60
CA THR A 51 29.05 -36.07 29.66
C THR A 51 28.72 -34.85 30.54
N ASP A 52 29.74 -34.16 31.03
CA ASP A 52 29.53 -32.94 31.83
C ASP A 52 29.00 -31.77 30.99
N GLU A 53 29.31 -31.73 29.68
CA GLU A 53 28.72 -30.75 28.75
C GLU A 53 27.23 -31.01 28.53
N ASP A 54 26.82 -32.28 28.38
CA ASP A 54 25.40 -32.63 28.24
C ASP A 54 24.60 -32.26 29.49
N LYS A 55 25.17 -32.52 30.69
CA LYS A 55 24.56 -32.10 31.96
C LYS A 55 24.44 -30.58 32.06
N ALA A 56 25.44 -29.83 31.62
CA ALA A 56 25.41 -28.37 31.62
C ALA A 56 24.36 -27.82 30.64
N ARG A 57 24.28 -28.37 29.41
CA ARG A 57 23.24 -28.03 28.43
C ARG A 57 21.84 -28.34 28.93
N LEU A 58 21.66 -29.49 29.60
CA LEU A 58 20.40 -29.89 30.22
C LEU A 58 20.00 -28.96 31.37
N ALA A 59 20.97 -28.52 32.18
CA ALA A 59 20.72 -27.55 33.25
C ALA A 59 20.24 -26.20 32.69
N GLU A 60 20.90 -25.68 31.65
CA GLU A 60 20.44 -24.47 30.94
C GLU A 60 19.04 -24.66 30.35
N GLY A 61 18.77 -25.81 29.71
CA GLY A 61 17.45 -26.11 29.15
C GLY A 61 16.34 -26.15 30.20
N LYS A 62 16.61 -26.68 31.39
CA LYS A 62 15.67 -26.65 32.52
C LYS A 62 15.43 -25.24 33.06
N GLN A 63 16.48 -24.41 33.12
CA GLN A 63 16.35 -23.02 33.52
C GLN A 63 15.50 -22.23 32.52
N LEU A 64 15.72 -22.42 31.20
CA LEU A 64 14.88 -21.81 30.16
C LEU A 64 13.41 -22.18 30.31
N ILE A 65 13.09 -23.46 30.58
CA ILE A 65 11.71 -23.89 30.85
C ILE A 65 11.11 -23.13 32.05
N GLN A 66 11.89 -22.97 33.12
CA GLN A 66 11.45 -22.22 34.31
C GLN A 66 11.20 -20.75 33.99
N ASP A 67 12.11 -20.10 33.25
CA ASP A 67 12.02 -18.68 32.90
C ASP A 67 10.84 -18.40 31.97
N ILE A 68 10.61 -19.25 30.97
CA ILE A 68 9.46 -19.16 30.07
C ILE A 68 8.15 -19.40 30.83
N SER A 69 8.14 -20.35 31.76
CA SER A 69 6.98 -20.59 32.64
C SER A 69 6.68 -19.37 33.53
N GLY A 70 7.73 -18.67 33.99
CA GLY A 70 7.62 -17.39 34.69
C GLY A 70 6.99 -16.30 33.82
N LEU A 71 7.39 -16.21 32.55
CA LEU A 71 6.79 -15.27 31.59
C LEU A 71 5.31 -15.58 31.31
N ILE A 72 4.94 -16.85 31.18
CA ILE A 72 3.53 -17.28 31.09
C ILE A 72 2.76 -16.82 32.33
N TYR A 73 3.35 -16.95 33.52
CA TYR A 73 2.73 -16.49 34.76
C TYR A 73 2.56 -14.97 34.78
N GLU A 74 3.58 -14.19 34.40
CA GLU A 74 3.52 -12.72 34.30
C GLU A 74 2.34 -12.28 33.42
N LEU A 75 2.25 -12.88 32.23
CA LEU A 75 1.23 -12.58 31.23
C LEU A 75 -0.19 -12.94 31.71
N ARG A 76 -0.37 -14.13 32.30
CA ARG A 76 -1.69 -14.56 32.83
C ARG A 76 -2.19 -13.74 34.01
N HIS A 77 -1.30 -13.05 34.72
CA HIS A 77 -1.65 -12.24 35.89
C HIS A 77 -1.58 -10.73 35.60
N ASP A 78 -1.56 -10.34 34.32
CA ASP A 78 -1.51 -8.94 33.88
C ASP A 78 -0.45 -8.12 34.63
N ARG A 79 0.74 -8.70 34.75
CA ARG A 79 1.86 -8.03 35.44
C ARG A 79 2.36 -6.84 34.61
N VAL A 80 3.01 -5.92 35.30
CA VAL A 80 3.76 -4.83 34.68
C VAL A 80 4.89 -5.43 33.83
N LEU A 81 5.06 -4.90 32.62
CA LEU A 81 6.11 -5.26 31.69
C LEU A 81 7.46 -4.77 32.24
N SER A 82 8.39 -5.69 32.47
CA SER A 82 9.69 -5.36 33.06
C SER A 82 10.69 -4.86 32.01
N PRO A 83 11.64 -3.99 32.38
CA PRO A 83 12.69 -3.57 31.46
C PRO A 83 13.48 -4.78 30.92
N ILE A 84 13.75 -4.76 29.62
CA ILE A 84 14.57 -5.77 28.94
C ILE A 84 16.03 -5.58 29.38
N GLN A 85 16.68 -6.69 29.74
CA GLN A 85 18.10 -6.70 30.07
C GLN A 85 18.95 -6.74 28.81
N ALA A 86 20.13 -6.11 28.85
CA ALA A 86 21.09 -6.19 27.75
C ALA A 86 21.52 -7.64 27.53
N THR A 87 21.31 -8.16 26.32
CA THR A 87 21.54 -9.56 25.98
C THR A 87 22.74 -9.77 25.05
N GLY A 88 23.50 -8.72 24.74
CA GLY A 88 24.58 -8.76 23.74
C GLY A 88 24.12 -8.85 22.28
N LEU A 89 22.81 -8.93 22.04
CA LEU A 89 22.18 -8.76 20.73
C LEU A 89 22.29 -7.29 20.26
N PRO A 90 22.00 -6.97 18.98
CA PRO A 90 22.00 -5.60 18.46
C PRO A 90 21.11 -4.64 19.28
N ASP A 91 21.33 -3.33 19.09
CA ASP A 91 21.05 -2.18 19.97
C ASP A 91 19.56 -1.82 20.22
N ASP A 92 18.68 -2.82 20.31
CA ASP A 92 17.23 -2.64 20.44
C ASP A 92 16.76 -2.52 21.90
N THR A 93 17.59 -2.88 22.88
CA THR A 93 17.20 -2.92 24.30
C THR A 93 16.78 -1.53 24.79
N GLN A 94 17.49 -0.49 24.35
CA GLN A 94 17.14 0.88 24.70
C GLN A 94 15.79 1.30 24.07
N ILE A 95 15.53 0.92 22.81
CA ILE A 95 14.28 1.23 22.12
C ILE A 95 13.07 0.68 22.89
N TYR A 96 13.13 -0.57 23.32
CA TYR A 96 12.07 -1.17 24.13
C TYR A 96 11.93 -0.51 25.51
N ASN A 97 13.05 -0.23 26.19
CA ASN A 97 13.02 0.32 27.55
C ASN A 97 12.57 1.78 27.57
N ASP A 98 12.91 2.57 26.55
CA ASP A 98 12.45 3.95 26.39
C ASP A 98 10.93 3.98 26.15
N GLU A 99 10.41 3.11 25.26
CA GLU A 99 8.97 3.01 25.02
C GLU A 99 8.22 2.49 26.27
N LEU A 100 8.76 1.49 26.98
CA LEU A 100 8.20 1.06 28.27
C LEU A 100 8.09 2.21 29.28
N ALA A 101 9.12 3.06 29.35
CA ALA A 101 9.11 4.20 30.26
C ALA A 101 8.03 5.22 29.88
N GLU A 102 7.76 5.43 28.59
CA GLU A 102 6.66 6.27 28.13
C GLU A 102 5.28 5.64 28.41
N LEU A 103 5.13 4.33 28.21
CA LEU A 103 3.89 3.60 28.55
C LEU A 103 3.61 3.64 30.05
N ALA A 104 4.65 3.52 30.90
CA ALA A 104 4.52 3.59 32.35
C ALA A 104 4.01 4.97 32.81
N LYS A 105 4.43 6.06 32.15
CA LYS A 105 3.90 7.41 32.43
C LYS A 105 2.41 7.53 32.13
N LYS A 106 1.90 6.75 31.17
CA LYS A 106 0.48 6.69 30.78
C LYS A 106 -0.32 5.67 31.59
N GLY A 107 0.33 4.81 32.38
CA GLY A 107 -0.30 3.68 33.07
C GLY A 107 -0.69 2.54 32.11
N GLU A 108 -0.01 2.46 30.96
CA GLU A 108 -0.25 1.49 29.89
C GLU A 108 0.86 0.41 29.85
N ASP A 109 1.56 0.17 30.95
CA ASP A 109 2.76 -0.68 31.03
C ASP A 109 2.50 -2.12 31.50
N LYS A 110 1.28 -2.63 31.35
CA LYS A 110 0.94 -4.04 31.66
C LYS A 110 0.58 -4.83 30.42
N TRP A 111 0.62 -6.16 30.52
CA TRP A 111 0.29 -7.07 29.41
C TRP A 111 -1.05 -6.79 28.75
N PHE A 112 -2.07 -6.36 29.51
CA PHE A 112 -3.39 -6.07 28.97
C PHE A 112 -3.55 -4.62 28.49
N SER A 113 -2.90 -3.67 29.17
CA SER A 113 -3.06 -2.24 28.88
C SER A 113 -2.14 -1.73 27.79
N ALA A 114 -0.97 -2.36 27.60
CA ALA A 114 -0.01 -1.94 26.60
C ALA A 114 -0.59 -2.07 25.18
N PRO A 115 -0.15 -1.21 24.23
CA PRO A 115 -0.48 -1.39 22.82
C PRO A 115 -0.14 -2.81 22.37
N TRP A 116 -1.07 -3.44 21.67
CA TRP A 116 -1.02 -4.86 21.33
C TRP A 116 0.22 -5.18 20.48
N LEU A 117 0.50 -4.35 19.46
CA LEU A 117 1.73 -4.44 18.67
C LEU A 117 2.99 -4.40 19.54
N PHE A 118 3.07 -3.47 20.49
CA PHE A 118 4.22 -3.35 21.40
C PHE A 118 4.36 -4.59 22.28
N ALA A 119 3.28 -4.99 22.96
CA ALA A 119 3.28 -6.13 23.88
C ALA A 119 3.64 -7.44 23.18
N GLU A 120 3.17 -7.65 21.96
CA GLU A 120 3.51 -8.83 21.16
C GLU A 120 4.97 -8.83 20.71
N CYS A 121 5.47 -7.70 20.20
CA CYS A 121 6.89 -7.55 19.86
C CYS A 121 7.78 -7.76 21.11
N TYR A 122 7.36 -7.24 22.26
CA TYR A 122 8.04 -7.39 23.54
C TYR A 122 8.08 -8.85 24.00
N LEU A 123 7.00 -9.62 23.82
CA LEU A 123 6.93 -11.05 24.12
C LEU A 123 8.04 -11.84 23.40
N TYR A 124 8.12 -11.71 22.07
CA TYR A 124 9.12 -12.41 21.27
C TYR A 124 10.53 -11.93 21.59
N ARG A 125 10.72 -10.63 21.87
CA ARG A 125 12.01 -10.08 22.27
C ARG A 125 12.48 -10.57 23.65
N ARG A 126 11.57 -10.68 24.63
CA ARG A 126 11.84 -11.28 25.95
C ARG A 126 12.21 -12.75 25.80
N LEU A 127 11.43 -13.50 25.02
CA LEU A 127 11.71 -14.91 24.74
C LEU A 127 13.10 -15.08 24.14
N ARG A 128 13.41 -14.36 23.06
CA ARG A 128 14.74 -14.40 22.44
C ARG A 128 15.85 -14.03 23.42
N GLY A 129 15.60 -13.02 24.26
CA GLY A 129 16.55 -12.57 25.28
C GLY A 129 16.95 -13.66 26.28
N MET A 130 16.00 -14.52 26.68
CA MET A 130 16.29 -15.67 27.56
C MET A 130 17.29 -16.63 26.93
N PHE A 131 17.17 -16.91 25.63
CA PHE A 131 18.09 -17.80 24.91
C PHE A 131 19.44 -17.15 24.64
N ALA A 132 19.45 -15.86 24.29
CA ALA A 132 20.65 -15.16 23.83
C ALA A 132 21.78 -15.12 24.85
N VAL A 133 21.46 -15.15 26.15
CA VAL A 133 22.43 -15.13 27.25
C VAL A 133 22.95 -16.52 27.66
N THR A 134 22.45 -17.59 27.04
CA THR A 134 22.86 -18.96 27.35
C THR A 134 24.07 -19.39 26.53
N LYS A 135 24.82 -20.39 27.01
CA LYS A 135 25.96 -20.92 26.27
C LYS A 135 25.53 -21.89 25.17
N TYR A 136 24.61 -22.80 25.46
CA TYR A 136 24.28 -23.93 24.58
C TYR A 136 23.03 -23.70 23.71
N TRP A 137 22.21 -22.71 24.04
CA TRP A 137 20.94 -22.45 23.36
C TRP A 137 20.87 -21.08 22.68
N SER A 138 21.97 -20.32 22.69
CA SER A 138 22.04 -18.97 22.12
C SER A 138 21.65 -18.88 20.65
N HIS A 139 21.86 -19.94 19.87
CA HIS A 139 21.56 -20.00 18.43
C HIS A 139 20.38 -20.94 18.11
N PHE A 140 19.57 -21.30 19.12
CA PHE A 140 18.46 -22.21 18.93
C PHE A 140 17.21 -21.45 18.45
N ASP A 141 16.67 -21.85 17.29
CA ASP A 141 15.37 -21.37 16.81
C ASP A 141 14.29 -22.29 17.40
N VAL A 142 13.56 -21.76 18.36
CA VAL A 142 12.48 -22.45 19.07
C VAL A 142 11.31 -22.85 18.18
N PHE A 143 11.22 -22.32 16.96
CA PHE A 143 10.13 -22.56 16.02
C PHE A 143 10.55 -23.38 14.80
N ALA A 144 11.84 -23.71 14.64
CA ALA A 144 12.36 -24.40 13.46
C ALA A 144 11.64 -25.72 13.15
N THR A 145 11.37 -26.56 14.16
CA THR A 145 10.63 -27.83 13.99
C THR A 145 9.24 -27.59 13.38
N GLN A 146 8.51 -26.59 13.88
CA GLN A 146 7.18 -26.24 13.37
C GLN A 146 7.25 -25.71 11.93
N LYS A 147 8.19 -24.81 11.63
CA LYS A 147 8.42 -24.26 10.29
C LYS A 147 8.70 -25.36 9.26
N LEU A 148 9.63 -26.28 9.59
CA LEU A 148 10.01 -27.40 8.73
C LEU A 148 8.87 -28.38 8.50
N ASN A 149 8.09 -28.71 9.53
CA ASN A 149 6.96 -29.61 9.38
C ASN A 149 5.85 -28.99 8.51
N ALA A 150 5.54 -27.70 8.73
CA ALA A 150 4.62 -26.97 7.87
C ALA A 150 5.08 -26.96 6.42
N TRP A 151 6.39 -26.75 6.18
CA TRP A 151 6.96 -26.83 4.83
C TRP A 151 6.80 -28.22 4.19
N ARG A 152 7.16 -29.29 4.92
CA ARG A 152 7.00 -30.69 4.44
C ARG A 152 5.57 -31.01 4.06
N SER A 153 4.58 -30.51 4.80
CA SER A 153 3.17 -30.74 4.53
C SER A 153 2.66 -30.09 3.24
N SER A 154 3.44 -29.19 2.63
CA SER A 154 3.04 -28.46 1.43
C SER A 154 3.61 -29.03 0.11
N ALA A 155 4.16 -30.25 0.15
CA ALA A 155 4.80 -30.92 -0.99
C ALA A 155 3.97 -30.86 -2.28
N ALA A 156 2.69 -31.24 -2.21
CA ALA A 156 1.81 -31.30 -3.37
C ALA A 156 1.55 -29.92 -4.00
N GLY A 157 1.33 -28.90 -3.17
CA GLY A 157 1.15 -27.51 -3.64
C GLY A 157 2.42 -26.97 -4.26
N ALA A 158 3.59 -27.28 -3.67
CA ALA A 158 4.87 -26.82 -4.17
C ALA A 158 5.18 -27.44 -5.54
N ALA A 159 4.96 -28.75 -5.67
CA ALA A 159 5.14 -29.45 -6.94
C ALA A 159 4.22 -28.93 -8.05
N ALA A 160 2.95 -28.65 -7.73
CA ALA A 160 1.99 -28.13 -8.70
C ALA A 160 2.37 -26.73 -9.20
N LEU A 161 2.84 -25.85 -8.31
CA LEU A 161 3.37 -24.53 -8.68
C LEU A 161 4.66 -24.64 -9.51
N ALA A 162 5.59 -25.52 -9.09
CA ALA A 162 6.83 -25.75 -9.84
C ALA A 162 6.54 -26.16 -11.28
N LYS A 163 5.67 -27.15 -11.51
CA LYS A 163 5.28 -27.58 -12.86
C LYS A 163 4.63 -26.45 -13.66
N SER A 164 3.76 -25.67 -13.02
CA SER A 164 3.08 -24.55 -13.67
C SER A 164 4.08 -23.50 -14.15
N LEU A 165 5.05 -23.15 -13.30
CA LEU A 165 6.09 -22.20 -13.63
C LEU A 165 7.06 -22.73 -14.69
N GLU A 166 7.48 -24.00 -14.61
CA GLU A 166 8.33 -24.61 -15.64
C GLU A 166 7.66 -24.60 -17.03
N LYS A 167 6.34 -24.82 -17.07
CA LYS A 167 5.57 -24.72 -18.33
C LYS A 167 5.60 -23.27 -18.88
N LEU A 168 5.37 -22.27 -18.02
CA LEU A 168 5.44 -20.86 -18.42
C LEU A 168 6.85 -20.47 -18.92
N VAL A 169 7.90 -20.95 -18.26
CA VAL A 169 9.30 -20.73 -18.66
C VAL A 169 9.62 -21.40 -20.01
N ALA A 170 9.05 -22.58 -20.28
CA ALA A 170 9.23 -23.28 -21.54
C ALA A 170 8.56 -22.59 -22.74
N ASP A 171 7.42 -21.90 -22.52
CA ASP A 171 6.58 -21.31 -23.58
C ASP A 171 7.11 -19.99 -24.18
N ALA A 172 8.39 -19.67 -23.95
CA ALA A 172 9.09 -18.42 -24.31
C ALA A 172 8.48 -17.14 -23.68
N PRO A 173 9.30 -16.10 -23.41
CA PRO A 173 8.80 -14.88 -22.77
C PRO A 173 7.64 -14.27 -23.56
N GLN A 174 6.46 -14.22 -22.94
CA GLN A 174 5.28 -13.61 -23.54
C GLN A 174 5.51 -12.11 -23.62
N THR A 175 5.25 -11.51 -24.78
CA THR A 175 5.34 -10.04 -24.97
C THR A 175 3.97 -9.38 -25.01
N GLU A 176 2.91 -10.19 -25.01
CA GLU A 176 1.53 -9.73 -24.99
C GLU A 176 1.17 -9.22 -23.59
N GLN A 177 0.90 -7.92 -23.48
CA GLN A 177 0.64 -7.26 -22.20
C GLN A 177 -0.54 -7.88 -21.45
N ASP A 178 -1.60 -8.27 -22.16
CA ASP A 178 -2.79 -8.85 -21.52
C ASP A 178 -2.48 -10.21 -20.86
N LYS A 179 -1.61 -11.03 -21.46
CA LYS A 179 -1.16 -12.28 -20.84
C LYS A 179 -0.25 -12.03 -19.65
N LEU A 180 0.74 -11.15 -19.79
CA LEU A 180 1.64 -10.79 -18.68
C LEU A 180 0.86 -10.22 -17.48
N LYS A 181 -0.21 -9.45 -17.75
CA LYS A 181 -1.13 -8.96 -16.73
C LYS A 181 -1.81 -10.09 -15.98
N LEU A 182 -2.39 -11.04 -16.71
CA LEU A 182 -3.09 -12.17 -16.12
C LEU A 182 -2.14 -13.05 -15.31
N ASP A 183 -0.95 -13.31 -15.84
CA ASP A 183 0.07 -14.07 -15.14
C ASP A 183 0.48 -13.36 -13.84
N LEU A 184 0.75 -12.04 -13.88
CA LEU A 184 1.07 -11.28 -12.66
C LEU A 184 -0.05 -11.37 -11.63
N ILE A 185 -1.30 -11.18 -12.04
CA ILE A 185 -2.45 -11.27 -11.14
C ILE A 185 -2.51 -12.65 -10.49
N GLY A 186 -2.38 -13.72 -11.29
CA GLY A 186 -2.34 -15.09 -10.77
C GLY A 186 -1.17 -15.34 -9.81
N MET A 187 0.01 -14.79 -10.09
CA MET A 187 1.16 -14.89 -9.19
C MET A 187 0.95 -14.14 -7.88
N LEU A 188 0.34 -12.95 -7.92
CA LEU A 188 0.01 -12.19 -6.72
C LEU A 188 -1.10 -12.88 -5.89
N GLU A 189 -2.06 -13.54 -6.55
CA GLU A 189 -3.07 -14.37 -5.87
C GLU A 189 -2.44 -15.58 -5.18
N VAL A 190 -1.55 -16.30 -5.88
CA VAL A 190 -0.80 -17.41 -5.29
C VAL A 190 0.03 -16.94 -4.10
N ASP A 191 0.70 -15.80 -4.22
CA ASP A 191 1.55 -15.26 -3.16
C ASP A 191 0.76 -14.77 -1.93
N LEU A 192 -0.47 -14.37 -2.15
CA LEU A 192 -1.40 -13.92 -1.13
C LEU A 192 -2.08 -15.07 -0.38
N TRP A 193 -2.52 -16.10 -1.10
CA TRP A 193 -3.37 -17.18 -0.59
C TRP A 193 -2.63 -18.51 -0.38
N GLY A 194 -1.43 -18.64 -0.93
CA GLY A 194 -0.72 -19.90 -1.00
C GLY A 194 -1.51 -20.96 -1.78
N ASN A 195 -1.66 -22.14 -1.18
CA ASN A 195 -2.22 -23.34 -1.81
C ASN A 195 -3.76 -23.34 -1.87
N ALA A 196 -4.41 -22.32 -1.30
CA ALA A 196 -5.86 -22.14 -1.40
C ALA A 196 -6.29 -21.63 -2.78
N THR A 197 -5.34 -21.16 -3.61
CA THR A 197 -5.57 -20.73 -4.99
C THR A 197 -5.81 -21.94 -5.90
N ASP A 198 -6.80 -21.87 -6.78
CA ASP A 198 -7.01 -22.91 -7.81
C ASP A 198 -5.87 -22.86 -8.84
N LEU A 199 -4.88 -23.72 -8.67
CA LEU A 199 -3.67 -23.79 -9.49
C LEU A 199 -3.95 -24.13 -10.98
N SER A 200 -5.16 -24.59 -11.31
CA SER A 200 -5.57 -24.80 -12.70
C SER A 200 -5.71 -23.47 -13.49
N LEU A 201 -5.81 -22.35 -12.77
CA LEU A 201 -5.91 -21.01 -13.35
C LEU A 201 -4.58 -20.54 -13.98
N LEU A 202 -3.43 -21.02 -13.50
CA LEU A 202 -2.11 -20.62 -14.01
C LEU A 202 -1.73 -21.26 -15.35
N THR A 203 -2.38 -22.36 -15.75
CA THR A 203 -1.84 -23.21 -16.83
C THR A 203 -2.82 -23.49 -17.98
N SER A 204 -4.05 -22.99 -17.93
CA SER A 204 -5.06 -23.27 -18.97
C SER A 204 -6.27 -22.33 -18.94
N LEU A 205 -6.13 -21.07 -19.32
CA LEU A 205 -7.29 -20.21 -19.56
C LEU A 205 -7.25 -19.57 -20.95
N THR A 206 -8.28 -19.87 -21.75
CA THR A 206 -8.58 -19.13 -22.97
C THR A 206 -9.28 -17.81 -22.64
N HIS A 207 -9.27 -16.85 -23.57
CA HIS A 207 -9.94 -15.55 -23.40
C HIS A 207 -11.43 -15.66 -22.98
N GLU A 208 -12.13 -16.71 -23.44
CA GLU A 208 -13.54 -16.95 -23.08
C GLU A 208 -13.73 -17.46 -21.64
N GLN A 209 -12.78 -18.25 -21.12
CA GLN A 209 -12.82 -18.74 -19.74
C GLN A 209 -12.49 -17.65 -18.72
N ILE A 210 -11.76 -16.60 -19.13
CA ILE A 210 -11.46 -15.42 -18.32
C ILE A 210 -12.70 -14.53 -18.12
N GLN A 211 -13.52 -14.35 -19.16
CA GLN A 211 -14.83 -13.68 -19.00
C GLN A 211 -15.77 -14.48 -18.09
N GLN A 212 -15.69 -15.82 -18.14
CA GLN A 212 -16.41 -16.66 -17.19
C GLN A 212 -15.82 -16.58 -15.77
N LEU A 213 -14.50 -16.43 -15.58
CA LEU A 213 -13.85 -16.25 -14.26
C LEU A 213 -14.17 -14.91 -13.60
N GLN A 214 -14.34 -13.85 -14.37
CA GLN A 214 -14.96 -12.61 -13.88
C GLN A 214 -16.41 -12.82 -13.40
N SER A 215 -17.03 -13.94 -13.77
CA SER A 215 -18.35 -14.39 -13.31
C SER A 215 -18.34 -15.66 -12.43
N VAL A 216 -17.16 -16.22 -12.06
CA VAL A 216 -17.09 -17.37 -11.15
C VAL A 216 -17.28 -16.84 -9.72
N GLU A 217 -18.48 -17.07 -9.20
CA GLU A 217 -19.04 -16.71 -7.89
C GLU A 217 -18.24 -17.18 -6.66
N ARG A 218 -16.98 -17.62 -6.77
CA ARG A 218 -16.20 -18.17 -5.64
C ARG A 218 -15.05 -17.29 -5.12
N GLY A 219 -14.54 -16.33 -5.89
CA GLY A 219 -13.37 -15.53 -5.48
C GLY A 219 -13.66 -14.06 -5.14
N GLN A 220 -14.62 -13.42 -5.82
CA GLN A 220 -14.87 -11.98 -5.64
C GLN A 220 -15.69 -11.62 -4.39
N HIS A 221 -16.44 -12.57 -3.81
CA HIS A 221 -17.31 -12.29 -2.67
C HIS A 221 -16.56 -11.99 -1.37
N PHE A 222 -15.29 -12.36 -1.29
CA PHE A 222 -14.55 -12.30 -0.04
C PHE A 222 -13.29 -11.43 -0.09
N VAL A 223 -12.71 -11.12 -1.25
CA VAL A 223 -11.65 -10.09 -1.33
C VAL A 223 -12.26 -8.74 -0.95
N LEU A 224 -11.85 -8.21 0.20
CA LEU A 224 -12.40 -6.97 0.76
C LEU A 224 -11.92 -5.74 -0.01
N ARG A 225 -10.70 -5.82 -0.55
CA ARG A 225 -10.09 -4.78 -1.38
C ARG A 225 -9.07 -5.40 -2.33
N ASN A 226 -9.15 -5.03 -3.61
CA ASN A 226 -8.28 -5.55 -4.65
C ASN A 226 -7.70 -4.41 -5.49
N ASP A 227 -6.43 -4.08 -5.25
CA ASP A 227 -5.64 -3.13 -6.06
C ASP A 227 -4.67 -3.84 -7.05
N PHE A 228 -4.93 -5.10 -7.47
CA PHE A 228 -4.05 -5.83 -8.43
C PHE A 228 -3.90 -5.10 -9.76
N GLU A 229 -4.98 -4.50 -10.27
CA GLU A 229 -4.93 -3.68 -11.48
C GLU A 229 -3.92 -2.54 -11.34
N ARG A 230 -3.89 -1.90 -10.16
CA ARG A 230 -2.95 -0.82 -9.85
C ARG A 230 -1.52 -1.35 -9.74
N ALA A 231 -1.34 -2.53 -9.14
CA ALA A 231 -0.03 -3.20 -9.11
C ALA A 231 0.48 -3.49 -10.53
N TRP A 232 -0.37 -4.01 -11.42
CA TRP A 232 -0.02 -4.20 -12.84
C TRP A 232 0.32 -2.89 -13.54
N GLN A 233 -0.52 -1.86 -13.38
CA GLN A 233 -0.28 -0.54 -13.99
C GLN A 233 1.04 0.07 -13.54
N HIS A 234 1.50 -0.23 -12.32
CA HIS A 234 2.78 0.23 -11.80
C HIS A 234 3.94 -0.62 -12.35
N ILE A 235 3.88 -1.94 -12.15
CA ILE A 235 4.96 -2.86 -12.53
C ILE A 235 5.21 -2.84 -14.05
N SER A 236 4.16 -2.78 -14.87
CA SER A 236 4.28 -2.78 -16.34
C SER A 236 4.99 -1.55 -16.93
N GLN A 237 5.21 -0.50 -16.13
CA GLN A 237 5.96 0.70 -16.55
C GLN A 237 7.44 0.63 -16.19
N LEU A 238 7.85 -0.34 -15.37
CA LEU A 238 9.23 -0.49 -14.95
C LEU A 238 10.11 -1.00 -16.11
N LYS A 239 11.39 -0.67 -16.03
CA LYS A 239 12.44 -1.17 -16.92
C LYS A 239 13.64 -1.50 -16.06
N ASP A 240 14.02 -2.77 -16.03
CA ASP A 240 15.08 -3.27 -15.15
C ASP A 240 14.86 -2.82 -13.69
N GLY A 241 13.60 -2.89 -13.24
CA GLY A 241 13.19 -2.42 -11.93
C GLY A 241 13.67 -3.33 -10.80
N ARG A 242 13.73 -2.76 -9.60
CA ARG A 242 13.95 -3.47 -8.33
C ARG A 242 12.62 -3.56 -7.57
N VAL A 243 12.29 -4.76 -7.10
CA VAL A 243 11.17 -5.00 -6.17
C VAL A 243 11.72 -5.49 -4.85
N ASP A 244 11.23 -4.95 -3.73
CA ASP A 244 11.59 -5.42 -2.40
C ASP A 244 10.41 -6.18 -1.80
N ILE A 245 10.66 -7.30 -1.12
CA ILE A 245 9.64 -8.09 -0.42
C ILE A 245 10.00 -8.14 1.06
N VAL A 246 9.17 -7.50 1.89
CA VAL A 246 9.22 -7.60 3.35
C VAL A 246 8.45 -8.84 3.76
N LEU A 247 9.21 -9.88 4.09
CA LEU A 247 8.71 -11.24 4.28
C LEU A 247 7.86 -11.36 5.55
N ASP A 248 6.90 -12.29 5.51
CA ASP A 248 6.16 -12.79 6.66
C ASP A 248 6.66 -14.20 6.97
N ASN A 249 5.90 -15.26 6.64
CA ASN A 249 6.17 -16.63 7.08
C ASN A 249 7.13 -17.42 6.18
N SER A 250 7.90 -18.30 6.81
CA SER A 250 8.68 -19.36 6.17
C SER A 250 7.79 -20.49 5.63
N GLY A 251 8.43 -21.49 5.01
CA GLY A 251 7.73 -22.63 4.43
C GLY A 251 7.00 -22.25 3.14
N PHE A 252 5.71 -22.56 3.04
CA PHE A 252 4.99 -22.41 1.78
C PHE A 252 4.79 -20.95 1.35
N GLU A 253 4.67 -20.01 2.29
CA GLU A 253 4.53 -18.59 1.95
C GLU A 253 5.84 -18.02 1.38
N LEU A 254 6.98 -18.27 2.02
CA LEU A 254 8.28 -17.96 1.43
C LEU A 254 8.48 -18.64 0.07
N TYR A 255 7.99 -19.87 -0.10
CA TYR A 255 8.04 -20.54 -1.41
C TYR A 255 7.24 -19.77 -2.47
N THR A 256 6.03 -19.29 -2.15
CA THR A 256 5.24 -18.48 -3.10
C THR A 256 5.83 -17.10 -3.35
N ASP A 257 6.48 -16.49 -2.35
CA ASP A 257 7.24 -15.23 -2.52
C ASP A 257 8.33 -15.41 -3.58
N LEU A 258 9.05 -16.55 -3.53
CA LEU A 258 10.09 -16.91 -4.49
C LEU A 258 9.53 -17.27 -5.87
N VAL A 259 8.34 -17.87 -5.95
CA VAL A 259 7.63 -18.13 -7.22
C VAL A 259 7.23 -16.82 -7.90
N LEU A 260 6.66 -15.87 -7.15
CA LEU A 260 6.36 -14.53 -7.66
C LEU A 260 7.64 -13.83 -8.12
N ALA A 261 8.71 -13.88 -7.32
CA ALA A 261 9.98 -13.28 -7.67
C ALA A 261 10.61 -13.91 -8.93
N ASP A 262 10.50 -15.22 -9.11
CA ASP A 262 10.97 -15.92 -10.32
C ASP A 262 10.20 -15.44 -11.54
N TRP A 263 8.87 -15.37 -11.46
CA TRP A 263 8.07 -14.82 -12.55
C TRP A 263 8.49 -13.38 -12.90
N LEU A 264 8.70 -12.52 -11.88
CA LEU A 264 9.11 -11.13 -12.07
C LEU A 264 10.44 -11.01 -12.83
N VAL A 265 11.46 -11.80 -12.46
CA VAL A 265 12.82 -11.67 -13.05
C VAL A 265 13.07 -12.53 -14.29
N THR A 266 12.22 -13.53 -14.54
CA THR A 266 12.38 -14.50 -15.63
C THR A 266 11.45 -14.23 -16.80
N LEU A 267 10.18 -13.96 -16.48
CA LEU A 267 9.09 -13.94 -17.46
C LEU A 267 8.62 -12.52 -17.76
N SER A 268 8.77 -11.60 -16.81
CA SER A 268 8.44 -10.19 -17.03
C SER A 268 9.64 -9.42 -17.61
N PRO A 269 9.42 -8.47 -18.55
CA PRO A 269 10.46 -7.56 -19.02
C PRO A 269 10.67 -6.35 -18.09
N PHE A 270 10.05 -6.33 -16.91
CA PHE A 270 9.90 -5.13 -16.09
C PHE A 270 10.87 -5.07 -14.91
N VAL A 271 11.22 -6.22 -14.34
CA VAL A 271 11.96 -6.34 -13.09
C VAL A 271 13.23 -7.17 -13.32
N SER A 272 14.37 -6.67 -12.86
CA SER A 272 15.66 -7.36 -12.98
C SER A 272 16.17 -7.90 -11.64
N GLU A 273 15.68 -7.38 -10.53
CA GLU A 273 16.15 -7.72 -9.19
C GLU A 273 15.00 -7.74 -8.16
N VAL A 274 15.04 -8.73 -7.27
CA VAL A 274 14.18 -8.83 -6.09
C VAL A 274 15.02 -8.92 -4.82
N VAL A 275 14.74 -8.03 -3.85
CA VAL A 275 15.41 -7.99 -2.55
C VAL A 275 14.46 -8.40 -1.44
N PHE A 276 14.82 -9.42 -0.68
CA PHE A 276 14.02 -10.01 0.38
C PHE A 276 14.48 -9.52 1.76
N HIS A 277 13.55 -9.09 2.60
CA HIS A 277 13.84 -8.56 3.93
C HIS A 277 13.36 -9.54 5.02
N PRO A 278 14.26 -10.33 5.62
CA PRO A 278 13.92 -11.27 6.69
C PRO A 278 13.89 -10.59 8.07
N LYS A 279 13.43 -11.33 9.09
CA LYS A 279 13.57 -10.98 10.50
C LYS A 279 14.89 -11.52 11.07
N LEU A 280 15.46 -10.83 12.05
CA LEU A 280 16.74 -11.23 12.65
C LEU A 280 16.58 -12.10 13.92
N LEU A 281 15.35 -12.24 14.41
CA LEU A 281 15.01 -13.03 15.59
C LEU A 281 14.01 -14.13 15.21
N PRO A 282 13.91 -15.24 15.98
CA PRO A 282 12.73 -16.09 15.96
C PRO A 282 11.52 -15.25 16.33
N TRP A 283 10.72 -14.91 15.32
CA TRP A 283 9.74 -13.83 15.38
C TRP A 283 8.38 -14.37 14.97
N PHE A 284 7.34 -14.05 15.74
CA PHE A 284 5.95 -14.37 15.40
C PHE A 284 5.72 -15.82 14.97
N VAL A 285 6.45 -16.74 15.61
CA VAL A 285 6.50 -18.19 15.32
C VAL A 285 7.14 -18.51 13.98
N SER A 286 6.50 -18.15 12.88
CA SER A 286 6.84 -18.65 11.55
C SER A 286 7.64 -17.69 10.68
N ASP A 287 7.91 -16.46 11.13
CA ASP A 287 8.57 -15.46 10.29
C ASP A 287 9.93 -15.94 9.75
N VAL A 288 10.21 -15.53 8.51
CA VAL A 288 11.45 -15.88 7.81
C VAL A 288 12.66 -15.21 8.47
N GLN A 289 13.64 -16.03 8.82
CA GLN A 289 14.99 -15.61 9.16
C GLN A 289 15.97 -15.92 8.00
N PRO A 290 17.19 -15.35 7.98
CA PRO A 290 18.15 -15.61 6.90
C PRO A 290 18.42 -17.11 6.67
N HIS A 291 18.50 -17.90 7.73
CA HIS A 291 18.70 -19.35 7.61
C HIS A 291 17.49 -20.07 7.02
N ASP A 292 16.26 -19.59 7.22
CA ASP A 292 15.05 -20.20 6.65
C ASP A 292 15.03 -20.08 5.12
N PHE A 293 15.57 -18.98 4.58
CA PHE A 293 15.77 -18.80 3.14
C PHE A 293 16.76 -19.82 2.56
N SER A 294 17.89 -20.04 3.26
CA SER A 294 18.87 -21.05 2.84
C SER A 294 18.31 -22.47 2.95
N ILE A 295 17.61 -22.78 4.05
CA ILE A 295 16.90 -24.05 4.25
C ILE A 295 15.89 -24.28 3.12
N MET A 296 15.17 -23.26 2.67
CA MET A 296 14.24 -23.40 1.54
C MET A 296 14.95 -23.92 0.29
N LEU A 297 16.04 -23.28 -0.10
CA LEU A 297 16.79 -23.67 -1.30
C LEU A 297 17.49 -25.03 -1.15
N ASP A 298 17.94 -25.38 0.06
CA ASP A 298 18.62 -26.65 0.28
C ASP A 298 17.63 -27.81 0.36
N THR A 299 16.47 -27.61 0.99
CA THR A 299 15.43 -28.64 1.10
C THR A 299 14.76 -28.95 -0.24
N LEU A 300 14.60 -27.95 -1.12
CA LEU A 300 14.14 -28.17 -2.49
C LEU A 300 15.18 -28.90 -3.36
N ALA A 301 16.48 -28.71 -3.07
CA ALA A 301 17.56 -29.38 -3.78
C ALA A 301 17.81 -30.81 -3.28
N ASP A 302 17.39 -31.12 -2.05
CA ASP A 302 17.51 -32.44 -1.43
C ASP A 302 16.31 -33.34 -1.79
N PRO A 303 16.50 -34.38 -2.62
CA PRO A 303 15.41 -35.28 -3.01
C PRO A 303 14.81 -36.07 -1.84
N SER A 304 15.49 -36.14 -0.70
CA SER A 304 15.04 -36.85 0.49
C SER A 304 14.14 -36.00 1.41
N PHE A 305 14.12 -34.68 1.23
CA PHE A 305 13.36 -33.80 2.12
C PHE A 305 11.85 -34.03 2.03
N PHE A 306 11.32 -34.12 0.80
CA PHE A 306 9.96 -34.59 0.56
C PHE A 306 9.98 -36.12 0.47
N PRO A 307 9.45 -36.83 1.49
CA PRO A 307 9.62 -38.27 1.62
C PRO A 307 8.94 -39.01 0.46
N ALA A 308 9.30 -40.28 0.24
CA ALA A 308 8.77 -41.06 -0.88
C ALA A 308 7.24 -41.24 -0.83
N ASP A 309 6.64 -41.21 0.35
CA ASP A 309 5.20 -41.30 0.60
C ASP A 309 4.45 -39.95 0.50
N SER A 310 5.14 -38.87 0.13
CA SER A 310 4.54 -37.55 -0.12
C SER A 310 3.58 -37.49 -1.33
N GLY A 311 3.51 -38.56 -2.12
CA GLY A 311 2.66 -38.63 -3.32
C GLY A 311 3.22 -37.90 -4.54
N LEU A 312 4.45 -37.38 -4.47
CA LEU A 312 5.11 -36.70 -5.59
C LEU A 312 5.59 -37.69 -6.66
N THR A 313 5.25 -37.41 -7.91
CA THR A 313 5.75 -38.12 -9.09
C THR A 313 7.19 -37.73 -9.42
N GLU A 314 7.83 -38.45 -10.35
CA GLU A 314 9.16 -38.08 -10.83
C GLU A 314 9.16 -36.74 -11.59
N GLU A 315 8.07 -36.43 -12.29
CA GLU A 315 7.89 -35.15 -12.96
C GLU A 315 7.80 -33.99 -11.96
N ASP A 316 7.07 -34.18 -10.86
CA ASP A 316 6.98 -33.21 -9.76
C ASP A 316 8.38 -32.90 -9.18
N ARG A 317 9.16 -33.96 -8.93
CA ARG A 317 10.52 -33.84 -8.37
C ARG A 317 11.46 -33.15 -9.35
N SER A 318 11.37 -33.47 -10.63
CA SER A 318 12.14 -32.82 -11.69
C SER A 318 11.81 -31.32 -11.81
N ALA A 319 10.52 -30.95 -11.72
CA ALA A 319 10.10 -29.56 -11.75
C ALA A 319 10.63 -28.76 -10.55
N LEU A 320 10.50 -29.31 -9.33
CA LEU A 320 11.06 -28.71 -8.11
C LEU A 320 12.58 -28.52 -8.22
N HIS A 321 13.30 -29.53 -8.74
CA HIS A 321 14.74 -29.48 -8.90
C HIS A 321 15.17 -28.43 -9.95
N SER A 322 14.43 -28.31 -11.06
CA SER A 322 14.70 -27.33 -12.12
C SER A 322 14.51 -25.91 -11.61
N LEU A 323 13.42 -25.68 -10.88
CA LEU A 323 13.10 -24.41 -10.25
C LEU A 323 14.16 -23.99 -9.22
N VAL A 324 14.55 -24.86 -8.29
CA VAL A 324 15.57 -24.49 -7.29
C VAL A 324 16.95 -24.30 -7.89
N LYS A 325 17.30 -25.04 -8.95
CA LYS A 325 18.54 -24.82 -9.71
C LYS A 325 18.56 -23.42 -10.32
N ARG A 326 17.43 -22.96 -10.86
CA ARG A 326 17.26 -21.60 -11.38
C ARG A 326 17.37 -20.56 -10.26
N TRP A 327 16.70 -20.75 -9.12
CA TRP A 327 16.79 -19.82 -7.99
C TRP A 327 18.20 -19.73 -7.39
N LYS A 328 18.93 -20.83 -7.27
CA LYS A 328 20.35 -20.81 -6.84
C LYS A 328 21.22 -20.02 -7.82
N SER A 329 20.93 -20.05 -9.12
CA SER A 329 21.61 -19.17 -10.10
C SER A 329 21.24 -17.69 -9.91
N TYR A 330 19.99 -17.38 -9.55
CA TYR A 330 19.55 -16.00 -9.29
C TYR A 330 20.20 -15.39 -8.07
N VAL A 331 20.42 -16.19 -7.04
CA VAL A 331 21.22 -15.78 -5.88
C VAL A 331 22.67 -15.50 -6.29
N ALA A 332 23.28 -16.38 -7.08
CA ALA A 332 24.66 -16.21 -7.53
C ALA A 332 24.85 -14.97 -8.44
N ASP A 333 23.86 -14.71 -9.31
CA ASP A 333 23.86 -13.59 -10.26
C ASP A 333 23.38 -12.27 -9.64
N GLY A 334 22.89 -12.29 -8.40
CA GLY A 334 22.35 -11.12 -7.71
C GLY A 334 20.98 -10.66 -8.21
N LYS A 335 20.21 -11.53 -8.85
CA LYS A 335 18.79 -11.28 -9.15
C LYS A 335 17.91 -11.47 -7.91
N PHE A 336 18.23 -12.45 -7.08
CA PHE A 336 17.64 -12.64 -5.76
C PHE A 336 18.67 -12.25 -4.71
N LYS A 337 18.31 -11.35 -3.79
CA LYS A 337 19.19 -10.96 -2.68
C LYS A 337 18.42 -10.95 -1.38
N LEU A 338 19.00 -11.43 -0.29
CA LEU A 338 18.57 -10.96 1.02
C LEU A 338 19.12 -9.56 1.26
N SER A 339 18.38 -8.72 1.99
CA SER A 339 18.88 -7.41 2.46
C SER A 339 19.99 -7.51 3.50
N VAL A 340 20.32 -8.74 3.91
CA VAL A 340 21.41 -9.12 4.80
C VAL A 340 22.22 -10.28 4.22
N PRO A 341 23.44 -10.57 4.70
CA PRO A 341 24.18 -11.75 4.28
C PRO A 341 23.39 -13.04 4.52
N MET A 342 23.41 -13.98 3.56
CA MET A 342 22.71 -15.26 3.67
C MET A 342 23.27 -16.18 4.77
N ASP A 343 24.54 -16.02 5.10
CA ASP A 343 25.25 -16.76 6.15
C ASP A 343 25.17 -16.07 7.53
N LEU A 344 24.39 -14.97 7.64
CA LEU A 344 24.15 -14.28 8.89
C LEU A 344 23.52 -15.24 9.91
N LYS A 345 24.21 -15.46 11.03
CA LYS A 345 23.75 -16.36 12.07
C LYS A 345 22.83 -15.64 13.03
N MET A 346 21.92 -16.41 13.63
CA MET A 346 21.03 -15.89 14.65
C MET A 346 21.82 -15.34 15.84
N GLY A 347 21.66 -14.04 16.11
CA GLY A 347 22.41 -13.32 17.14
C GLY A 347 23.56 -12.48 16.61
N ASP A 348 23.91 -12.60 15.33
CA ASP A 348 24.81 -11.66 14.66
C ASP A 348 24.13 -10.29 14.50
N LYS A 349 24.95 -9.24 14.31
CA LYS A 349 24.44 -7.90 13.97
C LYS A 349 24.01 -7.86 12.51
N GLY A 350 22.70 -7.80 12.25
CA GLY A 350 22.17 -7.62 10.89
C GLY A 350 22.35 -6.19 10.37
N GLY A 351 22.45 -5.21 11.27
CA GLY A 351 22.79 -3.83 10.95
C GLY A 351 21.57 -2.97 10.63
N GLU A 352 21.82 -1.70 10.29
CA GLU A 352 20.81 -0.64 10.15
C GLU A 352 19.71 -0.94 9.10
N LEU A 353 19.95 -1.89 8.18
CA LEU A 353 19.02 -2.28 7.12
C LEU A 353 18.04 -3.40 7.54
N ALA A 354 18.25 -4.05 8.68
CA ALA A 354 17.44 -5.21 9.06
C ALA A 354 16.97 -5.22 10.53
N ASP A 355 17.62 -4.47 11.41
CA ASP A 355 17.27 -4.43 12.83
C ASP A 355 15.82 -3.92 13.07
N PHE A 356 15.38 -2.94 12.25
CA PHE A 356 14.07 -2.29 12.39
C PHE A 356 12.87 -3.24 12.26
N TRP A 357 12.97 -4.31 11.48
CA TRP A 357 11.84 -5.22 11.26
C TRP A 357 11.38 -5.91 12.55
N THR A 358 12.30 -6.07 13.51
CA THR A 358 12.06 -6.65 14.84
C THR A 358 11.96 -5.61 15.97
N TYR A 359 11.94 -4.31 15.66
CA TYR A 359 11.63 -3.27 16.64
C TYR A 359 10.13 -3.25 16.97
N PRO A 360 9.71 -2.68 18.11
CA PRO A 360 8.30 -2.59 18.46
C PRO A 360 7.54 -1.50 17.68
N ASN A 361 8.27 -0.64 16.97
CA ASN A 361 7.72 0.50 16.24
C ASN A 361 6.79 0.08 15.09
N ALA A 362 5.76 0.91 14.88
CA ALA A 362 5.00 0.94 13.65
C ALA A 362 5.86 1.51 12.50
N PHE A 363 5.49 1.24 11.25
CA PHE A 363 6.24 1.71 10.10
C PHE A 363 6.06 3.21 9.83
N SER A 364 5.07 3.85 10.47
CA SER A 364 4.94 5.31 10.56
C SER A 364 6.16 5.97 11.21
N ASP A 365 6.89 5.24 12.07
CA ASP A 365 8.14 5.71 12.69
C ASP A 365 9.40 5.43 11.85
N LEU A 366 9.32 4.61 10.79
CA LEU A 366 10.47 4.22 9.97
C LEU A 366 11.30 5.43 9.47
N PRO A 367 10.69 6.54 9.00
CA PRO A 367 11.47 7.73 8.60
C PRO A 367 12.31 8.35 9.72
N ALA A 368 11.87 8.25 10.98
CA ALA A 368 12.57 8.85 12.12
C ALA A 368 13.53 7.87 12.81
N VAL A 369 13.18 6.59 12.85
CA VAL A 369 13.90 5.55 13.62
C VAL A 369 14.94 4.82 12.77
N ALA A 370 14.67 4.60 11.48
CA ALA A 370 15.56 3.87 10.57
C ALA A 370 15.71 4.58 9.21
N PRO A 371 16.24 5.82 9.18
CA PRO A 371 16.35 6.60 7.94
C PRO A 371 17.26 5.96 6.88
N GLN A 372 18.26 5.16 7.29
CA GLN A 372 19.12 4.41 6.37
C GLN A 372 18.34 3.29 5.66
N LEU A 373 17.50 2.56 6.40
CA LEU A 373 16.59 1.58 5.81
C LEU A 373 15.61 2.28 4.87
N LEU A 374 15.03 3.42 5.25
CA LEU A 374 14.16 4.18 4.35
C LEU A 374 14.88 4.56 3.05
N THR A 375 16.10 5.09 3.16
CA THR A 375 16.92 5.47 2.00
C THR A 375 17.21 4.27 1.09
N GLU A 376 17.39 3.08 1.66
CA GLU A 376 17.56 1.86 0.89
C GLU A 376 16.26 1.42 0.20
N LEU A 377 15.13 1.44 0.91
CA LEU A 377 13.82 1.11 0.34
C LEU A 377 13.37 2.10 -0.74
N GLN A 378 13.80 3.36 -0.67
CA GLN A 378 13.57 4.38 -1.70
C GLN A 378 14.26 4.09 -3.04
N LYS A 379 15.23 3.16 -3.07
CA LYS A 379 15.81 2.65 -4.32
C LYS A 379 14.93 1.59 -4.97
N SER A 380 13.98 1.04 -4.24
CA SER A 380 13.00 0.09 -4.75
C SER A 380 11.97 0.80 -5.61
N ASN A 381 11.53 0.15 -6.69
CA ASN A 381 10.38 0.60 -7.46
C ASN A 381 9.07 0.13 -6.83
N LEU A 382 9.08 -0.90 -5.98
CA LEU A 382 7.89 -1.37 -5.28
C LEU A 382 8.31 -2.18 -4.06
N VAL A 383 7.77 -1.86 -2.90
CA VAL A 383 7.96 -2.64 -1.68
C VAL A 383 6.68 -3.42 -1.37
N ILE A 384 6.76 -4.75 -1.49
CA ILE A 384 5.69 -5.68 -1.17
C ILE A 384 5.80 -6.07 0.32
N PHE A 385 4.75 -5.80 1.10
CA PHE A 385 4.65 -6.18 2.49
C PHE A 385 3.71 -7.38 2.64
N LYS A 386 4.26 -8.51 3.07
CA LYS A 386 3.51 -9.75 3.23
C LYS A 386 2.87 -9.84 4.62
N GLY A 387 1.67 -10.39 4.68
CA GLY A 387 1.07 -10.87 5.92
C GLY A 387 0.50 -9.80 6.86
N ASP A 388 -0.04 -10.29 7.98
CA ASP A 388 -0.85 -9.50 8.91
C ASP A 388 -0.02 -8.59 9.81
N LEU A 389 1.14 -9.04 10.29
CA LEU A 389 2.01 -8.22 11.14
C LEU A 389 2.54 -6.99 10.40
N ASN A 390 3.02 -7.18 9.17
CA ASN A 390 3.49 -6.04 8.37
C ASN A 390 2.35 -5.05 8.12
N TYR A 391 1.13 -5.52 7.83
CA TYR A 391 -0.03 -4.64 7.71
C TYR A 391 -0.31 -3.88 9.01
N ARG A 392 -0.36 -4.56 10.16
CA ARG A 392 -0.55 -3.92 11.47
C ARG A 392 0.51 -2.85 11.71
N LYS A 393 1.78 -3.11 11.37
CA LYS A 393 2.84 -2.09 11.44
C LYS A 393 2.64 -0.94 10.46
N LEU A 394 2.17 -1.19 9.23
CA LEU A 394 1.84 -0.15 8.24
C LEU A 394 0.77 0.81 8.76
N VAL A 395 -0.24 0.30 9.46
CA VAL A 395 -1.39 1.08 9.94
C VAL A 395 -1.34 1.37 11.45
N SER A 396 -0.18 1.18 12.07
CA SER A 396 0.08 1.43 13.50
C SER A 396 -0.84 0.67 14.48
N ASP A 397 -1.39 -0.49 14.06
CA ASP A 397 -2.22 -1.40 14.87
C ASP A 397 -3.27 -0.67 15.72
N ALA A 398 -4.11 0.15 15.07
CA ALA A 398 -5.03 1.07 15.74
C ALA A 398 -6.49 0.86 15.32
N TRP A 399 -7.42 1.41 16.10
CA TRP A 399 -8.88 1.36 15.88
C TRP A 399 -9.34 2.40 14.86
N TRP A 400 -8.87 2.24 13.64
CA TRP A 400 -9.32 3.06 12.54
C TRP A 400 -10.77 2.74 12.17
N PRO A 401 -11.56 3.75 11.75
CA PRO A 401 -12.72 3.50 10.91
C PRO A 401 -12.28 2.69 9.68
N THR A 402 -13.04 1.67 9.30
CA THR A 402 -12.72 0.84 8.13
C THR A 402 -12.66 1.63 6.84
N THR A 403 -13.34 2.76 6.76
CA THR A 403 -13.32 3.66 5.61
C THR A 403 -12.15 4.65 5.60
N ALA A 404 -11.38 4.76 6.70
CA ALA A 404 -10.23 5.67 6.77
C ALA A 404 -9.20 5.31 5.69
N SER A 405 -8.61 6.30 5.02
CA SER A 405 -7.77 6.00 3.86
C SER A 405 -6.48 5.28 4.25
N PHE A 406 -5.97 4.41 3.38
CA PHE A 406 -4.67 3.75 3.62
C PHE A 406 -3.53 4.78 3.77
N ASP A 407 -3.55 5.81 2.93
CA ASP A 407 -2.61 6.93 2.96
C ASP A 407 -2.56 7.66 4.31
N GLU A 408 -3.72 7.86 4.95
CA GLU A 408 -3.82 8.47 6.27
C GLU A 408 -3.22 7.56 7.34
N ALA A 409 -3.51 6.26 7.26
CA ALA A 409 -3.03 5.28 8.23
C ALA A 409 -1.50 5.06 8.19
N LEU A 410 -0.86 5.30 7.04
CA LEU A 410 0.60 5.23 6.88
C LEU A 410 1.35 6.34 7.64
N GLY A 411 0.68 7.43 8.01
CA GLY A 411 1.31 8.54 8.72
C GLY A 411 2.53 9.11 7.97
N PRO A 412 3.67 9.35 8.64
CA PRO A 412 4.88 9.90 8.01
C PRO A 412 5.52 9.04 6.90
N LEU A 413 5.17 7.74 6.81
CA LEU A 413 5.65 6.87 5.73
C LEU A 413 4.93 7.16 4.41
N ARG A 414 3.78 7.83 4.46
CA ARG A 414 2.99 8.18 3.28
C ARG A 414 3.86 8.90 2.24
N GLY A 415 3.85 8.40 1.01
CA GLY A 415 4.52 9.02 -0.12
C GLY A 415 6.04 8.82 -0.16
N GLN A 416 6.63 8.13 0.84
CA GLN A 416 8.08 7.92 0.90
C GLN A 416 8.55 6.75 0.03
N ILE A 417 7.71 5.73 -0.13
CA ILE A 417 7.97 4.50 -0.93
C ILE A 417 6.68 4.02 -1.60
N ASP A 418 6.81 3.34 -2.73
CA ASP A 418 5.72 2.61 -3.38
C ASP A 418 5.44 1.33 -2.58
N ILE A 419 4.19 1.11 -2.14
CA ILE A 419 3.83 0.01 -1.23
C ILE A 419 2.75 -0.85 -1.87
N LEU A 420 2.96 -2.17 -1.84
CA LEU A 420 1.92 -3.17 -2.04
C LEU A 420 1.78 -4.01 -0.78
N SER A 421 0.64 -3.98 -0.08
CA SER A 421 0.38 -4.90 1.03
C SER A 421 -0.44 -6.10 0.55
N LEU A 422 0.06 -7.31 0.79
CA LEU A 422 -0.63 -8.58 0.53
C LEU A 422 -1.00 -9.23 1.87
N ARG A 423 -2.25 -9.07 2.30
CA ARG A 423 -2.66 -9.41 3.67
C ARG A 423 -3.96 -10.21 3.73
N THR A 424 -3.88 -11.41 4.29
CA THR A 424 -5.05 -12.10 4.84
C THR A 424 -5.41 -11.52 6.21
N CYS A 425 -6.69 -11.20 6.45
CA CYS A 425 -7.12 -10.52 7.68
C CYS A 425 -7.01 -11.42 8.92
N LYS A 426 -6.09 -11.10 9.85
CA LYS A 426 -5.88 -11.82 11.12
C LYS A 426 -5.79 -10.87 12.32
N ALA A 427 -6.35 -9.67 12.21
CA ALA A 427 -6.33 -8.65 13.26
C ALA A 427 -7.48 -7.64 13.11
N ASP A 428 -7.89 -7.06 14.25
CA ASP A 428 -9.00 -6.09 14.32
C ASP A 428 -8.81 -4.91 13.36
N THR A 429 -7.57 -4.43 13.19
CA THR A 429 -7.27 -3.23 12.38
C THR A 429 -7.48 -3.50 10.89
N VAL A 430 -8.29 -2.68 10.25
CA VAL A 430 -8.55 -2.65 8.82
C VAL A 430 -8.92 -1.22 8.45
N VAL A 431 -8.33 -0.69 7.39
CA VAL A 431 -8.65 0.65 6.85
C VAL A 431 -9.27 0.53 5.45
N GLY A 432 -9.31 1.57 4.63
CA GLY A 432 -9.51 1.60 3.18
C GLY A 432 -10.68 0.82 2.55
N LEU A 433 -11.66 0.35 3.30
CA LEU A 433 -12.82 -0.35 2.76
C LEU A 433 -13.83 0.66 2.17
N PRO A 434 -14.58 0.29 1.12
CA PRO A 434 -15.74 1.05 0.70
C PRO A 434 -16.81 1.12 1.80
N GLU A 435 -17.51 2.25 1.88
CA GLU A 435 -18.72 2.42 2.70
C GLU A 435 -19.70 1.24 2.54
N GLY A 436 -20.23 0.72 3.64
CA GLY A 436 -21.15 -0.44 3.63
C GLY A 436 -20.48 -1.81 3.59
N THR A 437 -19.17 -1.90 3.39
CA THR A 437 -18.46 -3.19 3.30
C THR A 437 -18.42 -3.88 4.64
N GLU A 438 -18.05 -3.16 5.71
CA GLU A 438 -17.98 -3.68 7.07
C GLU A 438 -19.33 -4.25 7.53
N GLU A 439 -20.42 -3.50 7.35
CA GLU A 439 -21.76 -3.91 7.77
C GLU A 439 -22.22 -5.18 7.04
N ARG A 440 -21.84 -5.31 5.76
CA ARG A 440 -22.13 -6.50 4.96
C ARG A 440 -21.35 -7.71 5.50
N VAL A 441 -20.03 -7.61 5.64
CA VAL A 441 -19.19 -8.76 6.00
C VAL A 441 -19.36 -9.15 7.47
N GLU A 442 -19.61 -8.19 8.37
CA GLU A 442 -19.93 -8.46 9.77
C GLU A 442 -21.22 -9.29 9.92
N LYS A 443 -22.20 -9.06 9.03
CA LYS A 443 -23.44 -9.83 9.00
C LYS A 443 -23.23 -11.25 8.45
N GLU A 444 -22.31 -11.42 7.51
CA GLU A 444 -21.97 -12.71 6.89
C GLU A 444 -21.09 -13.56 7.82
N ASP A 445 -20.08 -12.95 8.44
CA ASP A 445 -19.14 -13.58 9.37
C ASP A 445 -18.67 -12.58 10.44
N PRO A 446 -19.19 -12.65 11.68
CA PRO A 446 -18.77 -11.77 12.78
C PRO A 446 -17.28 -11.88 13.18
N LYS A 447 -16.52 -12.83 12.62
CA LYS A 447 -15.09 -13.01 12.87
C LYS A 447 -14.23 -12.66 11.65
N TRP A 448 -14.79 -11.99 10.64
CA TRP A 448 -14.13 -11.71 9.37
C TRP A 448 -12.77 -11.03 9.49
N ARG A 449 -12.57 -10.19 10.52
CA ARG A 449 -11.28 -9.48 10.75
C ARG A 449 -10.14 -10.40 11.17
N VAL A 450 -10.45 -11.55 11.78
CA VAL A 450 -9.51 -12.28 12.65
C VAL A 450 -9.44 -13.78 12.35
N ASN A 451 -10.37 -14.30 11.55
CA ASN A 451 -10.47 -15.73 11.26
C ASN A 451 -9.41 -16.22 10.25
N GLY A 452 -8.69 -15.32 9.58
CA GLY A 452 -7.64 -15.65 8.62
C GLY A 452 -8.13 -16.49 7.45
N LYS A 453 -9.43 -16.45 7.11
CA LYS A 453 -9.97 -17.27 6.04
C LYS A 453 -9.33 -16.88 4.70
N PRO A 454 -9.00 -17.84 3.81
CA PRO A 454 -8.47 -17.62 2.46
C PRO A 454 -9.41 -16.89 1.49
N GLU A 455 -10.47 -16.35 2.05
CA GLU A 455 -11.55 -15.66 1.38
C GLU A 455 -11.36 -14.15 1.66
N LEU A 456 -10.95 -13.74 2.87
CA LEU A 456 -10.96 -12.35 3.32
C LEU A 456 -9.56 -11.69 3.25
N VAL A 457 -9.24 -11.11 2.09
CA VAL A 457 -8.00 -10.37 1.85
C VAL A 457 -8.22 -8.89 1.66
N ASP A 458 -7.27 -8.14 2.18
CA ASP A 458 -7.04 -6.74 1.89
C ASP A 458 -5.72 -6.57 1.12
N LEU A 459 -5.84 -6.09 -0.13
CA LEU A 459 -4.70 -5.75 -0.95
C LEU A 459 -4.66 -4.26 -1.22
N ARG A 460 -3.49 -3.65 -0.99
CA ARG A 460 -3.34 -2.19 -1.07
C ARG A 460 -2.12 -1.78 -1.83
N ALA A 461 -2.33 -0.99 -2.86
CA ALA A 461 -1.25 -0.28 -3.53
C ALA A 461 -1.33 1.22 -3.22
N THR A 462 -0.23 1.81 -2.76
CA THR A 462 -0.02 3.27 -2.83
C THR A 462 1.28 3.56 -3.53
N THR A 463 1.32 4.68 -4.24
CA THR A 463 2.50 5.11 -4.97
C THR A 463 3.08 6.35 -4.31
N ALA A 464 4.39 6.34 -4.06
CA ALA A 464 5.18 7.50 -3.74
C ALA A 464 4.89 8.57 -4.79
N LYS A 465 4.32 9.69 -4.34
CA LYS A 465 4.27 10.87 -5.19
C LYS A 465 5.71 11.34 -5.31
N ALA A 466 6.18 11.55 -6.54
CA ALA A 466 7.37 12.36 -6.77
C ALA A 466 7.06 13.82 -6.38
N GLU A 467 6.98 14.11 -5.09
CA GLU A 467 7.12 15.45 -4.58
C GLU A 467 8.61 15.79 -4.69
N HIS A 468 8.99 16.44 -5.79
CA HIS A 468 10.27 17.12 -5.81
C HIS A 468 10.21 18.20 -4.73
N ALA A 469 10.89 17.97 -3.61
CA ALA A 469 11.18 19.06 -2.69
C ALA A 469 11.97 20.12 -3.48
N LEU A 470 11.45 21.34 -3.55
CA LEU A 470 12.22 22.47 -4.07
C LEU A 470 13.53 22.56 -3.24
N PRO A 471 14.70 22.73 -3.88
CA PRO A 471 15.95 22.91 -3.16
C PRO A 471 15.81 24.02 -2.12
N ALA A 472 16.19 23.74 -0.88
CA ALA A 472 16.20 24.73 0.18
C ALA A 472 17.07 25.93 -0.26
N GLY A 473 16.44 27.09 -0.47
CA GLY A 473 17.11 28.33 -0.84
C GLY A 473 16.77 28.89 -2.22
N ILE A 474 16.01 28.19 -3.07
CA ILE A 474 15.42 28.80 -4.27
C ILE A 474 14.03 29.29 -3.91
N VAL A 475 13.88 30.60 -3.72
CA VAL A 475 12.56 31.25 -3.71
C VAL A 475 12.05 31.16 -5.15
N PRO A 476 10.96 30.42 -5.44
CA PRO A 476 10.36 30.48 -6.77
C PRO A 476 9.94 31.94 -7.03
N PRO A 477 9.92 32.41 -8.29
CA PRO A 477 9.46 33.76 -8.63
C PRO A 477 8.00 34.04 -8.22
N PHE A 478 7.29 33.03 -7.70
CA PHE A 478 5.96 33.10 -7.12
C PHE A 478 6.01 32.75 -5.62
N ARG A 479 5.50 33.66 -4.78
CA ARG A 479 5.13 33.33 -3.39
C ARG A 479 3.80 32.57 -3.39
N LEU A 480 3.84 31.28 -3.06
CA LEU A 480 2.66 30.58 -2.53
C LEU A 480 2.32 31.21 -1.17
N ARG A 481 1.49 32.26 -1.14
CA ARG A 481 0.86 32.69 0.11
C ARG A 481 -0.14 31.62 0.50
N ARG A 482 0.03 31.08 1.70
CA ARG A 482 -0.90 30.22 2.46
C ARG A 482 -2.06 29.66 1.62
N LEU A 483 -2.00 28.36 1.37
CA LEU A 483 -3.18 27.50 1.27
C LEU A 483 -3.93 27.60 2.61
N GLU A 484 -4.62 28.71 2.86
CA GLU A 484 -5.78 28.67 3.73
C GLU A 484 -6.84 27.94 2.92
N VAL A 485 -7.09 26.69 3.34
CA VAL A 485 -8.32 25.98 3.02
C VAL A 485 -9.43 26.82 3.63
N GLY A 486 -9.88 27.83 2.86
CA GLY A 486 -11.09 28.56 3.15
C GLY A 486 -12.21 27.55 3.28
N HIS A 487 -12.80 27.52 4.46
CA HIS A 487 -13.80 26.57 4.91
C HIS A 487 -14.89 26.28 3.87
N GLN A 488 -15.26 24.99 3.81
CA GLN A 488 -16.47 24.45 3.19
C GLN A 488 -16.58 24.49 1.66
N LEU A 489 -15.87 23.57 0.99
CA LEU A 489 -16.43 22.88 -0.16
C LEU A 489 -16.86 21.48 0.32
N GLN A 490 -18.15 21.33 0.65
CA GLN A 490 -18.70 20.02 1.02
C GLN A 490 -18.74 19.08 -0.21
N ASN A 491 -18.34 17.84 0.03
CA ASN A 491 -18.05 16.67 -0.81
C ASN A 491 -18.99 16.26 -1.98
N HIS A 492 -19.87 17.09 -2.55
CA HIS A 492 -20.95 16.57 -3.41
C HIS A 492 -21.14 17.17 -4.82
N ILE A 493 -20.27 18.04 -5.34
CA ILE A 493 -20.53 18.68 -6.64
C ILE A 493 -19.67 18.21 -7.84
N PHE A 494 -18.59 17.44 -7.67
CA PHE A 494 -17.95 16.79 -8.82
C PHE A 494 -17.36 15.41 -8.48
N ARG A 495 -17.99 14.34 -9.00
CA ARG A 495 -17.29 13.09 -9.35
C ARG A 495 -16.81 13.23 -10.80
N ILE A 496 -15.59 13.75 -10.97
CA ILE A 496 -14.78 13.48 -12.16
C ILE A 496 -13.41 13.11 -11.61
N GLY A 497 -13.04 11.83 -11.76
CA GLY A 497 -11.81 11.23 -11.25
C GLY A 497 -11.87 10.84 -9.77
N THR A 498 -12.43 9.67 -9.46
CA THR A 498 -11.98 8.91 -8.28
C THR A 498 -10.51 8.51 -8.49
N SER A 499 -9.83 8.07 -7.44
CA SER A 499 -8.41 7.68 -7.38
C SER A 499 -7.95 6.53 -8.32
N THR A 500 -8.66 6.33 -9.44
CA THR A 500 -8.47 5.29 -10.46
C THR A 500 -8.32 5.85 -11.89
N SER A 501 -8.37 7.17 -12.14
CA SER A 501 -8.11 7.73 -13.49
C SER A 501 -6.67 8.23 -13.64
N GLN A 502 -6.00 7.87 -14.75
CA GLN A 502 -4.65 8.29 -15.18
C GLN A 502 -4.48 9.81 -15.42
N GLU A 503 -5.34 10.65 -14.83
CA GLU A 503 -5.51 12.06 -15.10
C GLU A 503 -5.09 12.87 -13.87
N THR A 504 -3.81 13.28 -13.84
CA THR A 504 -3.27 14.10 -12.74
C THR A 504 -3.80 15.52 -12.87
N LEU A 505 -4.78 15.90 -12.05
CA LEU A 505 -5.29 17.26 -11.97
C LEU A 505 -4.32 18.11 -11.13
N GLN A 506 -3.42 18.86 -11.76
CA GLN A 506 -2.63 19.88 -11.09
C GLN A 506 -3.44 21.18 -11.02
N ARG A 507 -3.82 21.63 -9.82
CA ARG A 507 -4.47 22.93 -9.62
C ARG A 507 -3.38 24.01 -9.54
N LEU A 508 -3.29 24.86 -10.56
CA LEU A 508 -2.40 26.01 -10.58
C LEU A 508 -3.20 27.29 -10.32
N THR A 509 -3.07 27.88 -9.13
CA THR A 509 -3.67 29.19 -8.82
C THR A 509 -2.61 30.28 -9.06
N VAL A 510 -2.79 31.10 -10.09
CA VAL A 510 -1.86 32.17 -10.45
C VAL A 510 -2.40 33.51 -9.92
N PRO A 511 -1.69 34.21 -9.02
CA PRO A 511 -2.07 35.55 -8.58
C PRO A 511 -2.07 36.55 -9.75
N PHE A 512 -3.01 37.50 -9.75
CA PHE A 512 -3.20 38.50 -10.83
C PHE A 512 -1.98 39.41 -11.07
N ASP A 513 -1.07 39.49 -10.11
CA ASP A 513 0.14 40.32 -10.08
C ASP A 513 1.41 39.59 -10.56
N THR A 514 1.29 38.35 -11.06
CA THR A 514 2.45 37.56 -11.52
C THR A 514 2.87 37.91 -12.95
N ASP A 515 4.14 38.28 -13.14
CA ASP A 515 4.69 38.56 -14.47
C ASP A 515 4.88 37.27 -15.28
N LEU A 516 3.92 36.98 -16.17
CA LEU A 516 3.88 35.79 -17.04
C LEU A 516 4.91 35.83 -18.20
N SER A 517 5.86 36.76 -18.22
CA SER A 517 6.94 36.80 -19.22
C SER A 517 8.01 35.72 -19.02
N VAL A 518 7.91 34.92 -17.96
CA VAL A 518 8.79 33.80 -17.69
C VAL A 518 8.27 32.57 -18.43
N GLU A 519 9.07 31.98 -19.31
CA GLU A 519 8.81 30.64 -19.86
C GLU A 519 8.55 29.69 -18.69
N LEU A 520 7.30 29.27 -18.53
CA LEU A 520 6.98 28.17 -17.64
C LEU A 520 7.70 26.94 -18.21
N GLU A 521 8.64 26.37 -17.46
CA GLU A 521 9.22 25.09 -17.86
C GLU A 521 8.08 24.08 -18.07
N PRO A 522 8.15 23.27 -19.15
CA PRO A 522 7.03 22.44 -19.55
C PRO A 522 6.72 21.39 -18.47
N PHE A 523 5.59 21.56 -17.78
CA PHE A 523 4.99 20.46 -17.02
C PHE A 523 4.58 19.37 -18.01
N HIS A 524 5.44 18.35 -18.17
CA HIS A 524 5.29 17.35 -19.23
C HIS A 524 3.95 16.58 -19.18
N ASN A 525 3.27 16.56 -18.03
CA ASN A 525 2.05 15.78 -17.77
C ASN A 525 0.80 16.65 -17.47
N LEU A 526 0.81 17.96 -17.71
CA LEU A 526 -0.36 18.81 -17.43
C LEU A 526 -1.49 18.53 -18.44
N ARG A 527 -2.50 17.76 -18.01
CA ARG A 527 -3.69 17.42 -18.81
C ARG A 527 -4.93 18.23 -18.43
N HIS A 528 -5.03 18.69 -17.19
CA HIS A 528 -6.18 19.42 -16.67
C HIS A 528 -5.72 20.72 -16.03
N LEU A 529 -6.37 21.83 -16.39
CA LEU A 529 -6.06 23.16 -15.87
C LEU A 529 -7.32 23.83 -15.33
N CYS A 530 -7.25 24.38 -14.13
CA CYS A 530 -8.30 25.23 -13.56
C CYS A 530 -7.77 26.65 -13.37
N LEU A 531 -8.46 27.64 -13.93
CA LEU A 531 -8.14 29.05 -13.82
C LEU A 531 -9.19 29.75 -12.97
N GLU A 532 -8.78 30.22 -11.80
CA GLU A 532 -9.66 30.88 -10.82
C GLU A 532 -9.42 32.39 -10.81
N PHE A 533 -10.49 33.16 -11.03
CA PHE A 533 -10.46 34.62 -11.17
C PHE A 533 -11.17 35.27 -9.98
N SER A 534 -10.69 34.98 -8.77
CA SER A 534 -11.36 35.33 -7.50
C SER A 534 -11.13 36.77 -7.01
N SER A 535 -10.21 37.55 -7.58
CA SER A 535 -9.82 38.89 -7.07
C SER A 535 -10.11 40.06 -8.03
N TYR A 536 -11.26 40.06 -8.72
CA TYR A 536 -11.69 41.18 -9.58
C TYR A 536 -11.98 42.49 -8.83
N ARG A 537 -12.15 42.47 -7.50
CA ARG A 537 -12.56 43.65 -6.73
C ARG A 537 -11.48 44.73 -6.57
N GLU A 538 -10.21 44.41 -6.81
CA GLU A 538 -9.09 45.31 -6.47
C GLU A 538 -8.34 45.94 -7.65
N HIS A 539 -8.59 45.52 -8.91
CA HIS A 539 -7.75 45.90 -10.06
C HIS A 539 -8.52 46.60 -11.19
N ASN A 540 -7.84 47.49 -11.91
CA ASN A 540 -8.42 48.35 -12.95
C ASN A 540 -8.69 47.54 -14.24
N LEU A 541 -9.84 47.76 -14.90
CA LEU A 541 -10.30 46.97 -16.06
C LEU A 541 -9.30 46.86 -17.24
N GLY A 542 -8.33 47.78 -17.33
CA GLY A 542 -7.27 47.77 -18.35
C GLY A 542 -6.21 46.68 -18.13
N GLU A 543 -5.83 46.40 -16.87
CA GLU A 543 -4.82 45.37 -16.53
C GLU A 543 -5.37 43.96 -16.78
N CYS A 544 -6.68 43.77 -16.63
CA CYS A 544 -7.35 42.52 -16.98
C CYS A 544 -7.24 42.18 -18.48
N HIS A 545 -7.17 43.19 -19.36
CA HIS A 545 -7.07 42.95 -20.79
C HIS A 545 -5.71 42.36 -21.17
N GLU A 546 -4.63 42.95 -20.66
CA GLU A 546 -3.27 42.49 -20.92
C GLU A 546 -3.06 41.08 -20.37
N TRP A 547 -3.57 40.81 -19.17
CA TRP A 547 -3.49 39.49 -18.55
C TRP A 547 -4.30 38.42 -19.30
N LEU A 548 -5.51 38.75 -19.80
CA LEU A 548 -6.28 37.87 -20.69
C LEU A 548 -5.52 37.54 -21.98
N GLU A 549 -4.83 38.51 -22.59
CA GLU A 549 -4.01 38.25 -23.79
C GLU A 549 -2.79 37.34 -23.48
N ARG A 550 -2.22 37.44 -22.28
CA ARG A 550 -1.12 36.56 -21.83
C ARG A 550 -1.59 35.12 -21.59
N ILE A 551 -2.73 34.92 -20.93
CA ILE A 551 -3.34 33.58 -20.78
C ILE A 551 -3.70 33.00 -22.14
N LYS A 552 -4.21 33.81 -23.07
CA LYS A 552 -4.46 33.36 -24.44
C LYS A 552 -3.20 32.89 -25.15
N ALA A 553 -2.09 33.60 -24.99
CA ALA A 553 -0.81 33.18 -25.56
C ALA A 553 -0.35 31.83 -24.96
N PHE A 554 -0.50 31.65 -23.65
CA PHE A 554 -0.19 30.40 -22.96
C PHE A 554 -1.07 29.21 -23.44
N MET A 555 -2.40 29.38 -23.44
CA MET A 555 -3.34 28.32 -23.83
C MET A 555 -3.22 27.90 -25.31
N LYS A 556 -2.90 28.85 -26.20
CA LYS A 556 -2.81 28.60 -27.64
C LYS A 556 -1.62 27.71 -28.03
N ALA A 557 -0.59 27.63 -27.18
CA ALA A 557 0.64 26.89 -27.46
C ALA A 557 0.64 25.44 -26.90
N ASP A 558 -0.19 25.13 -25.92
CA ASP A 558 -0.14 23.83 -25.23
C ASP A 558 -1.15 22.83 -25.81
N SER A 559 -0.64 21.81 -26.50
CA SER A 559 -1.45 20.71 -27.07
C SER A 559 -1.73 19.58 -26.06
N ARG A 560 -1.30 19.68 -24.81
CA ARG A 560 -1.45 18.59 -23.84
C ARG A 560 -2.73 18.69 -23.01
N ILE A 561 -3.25 19.91 -22.82
CA ILE A 561 -4.44 20.18 -22.01
C ILE A 561 -5.68 19.57 -22.70
N SER A 562 -6.28 18.57 -22.05
CA SER A 562 -7.53 17.91 -22.45
C SER A 562 -8.74 18.42 -21.65
N THR A 563 -8.55 18.98 -20.45
CA THR A 563 -9.62 19.63 -19.67
C THR A 563 -9.23 21.03 -19.19
N LEU A 564 -10.13 21.98 -19.37
CA LEU A 564 -9.95 23.37 -18.93
C LEU A 564 -11.18 23.81 -18.15
N ALA A 565 -10.95 24.29 -16.93
CA ALA A 565 -11.97 24.88 -16.08
C ALA A 565 -11.71 26.37 -15.89
N PHE A 566 -12.72 27.20 -16.07
CA PHE A 566 -12.70 28.60 -15.69
C PHE A 566 -13.64 28.83 -14.51
N SER A 567 -13.14 29.49 -13.47
CA SER A 567 -13.91 29.83 -12.28
C SER A 567 -13.88 31.32 -11.99
N HIS A 568 -14.99 32.00 -12.26
CA HIS A 568 -15.09 33.46 -12.04
C HIS A 568 -15.88 33.77 -10.78
N ALA A 569 -15.49 34.83 -10.08
CA ALA A 569 -16.34 35.43 -9.05
C ALA A 569 -17.66 35.94 -9.64
N ARG A 570 -18.75 35.84 -8.85
CA ARG A 570 -20.11 36.31 -9.20
C ARG A 570 -20.12 37.74 -9.75
N ASP A 571 -19.29 38.61 -9.19
CA ASP A 571 -19.25 40.05 -9.48
C ASP A 571 -18.42 40.44 -10.72
N SER A 572 -17.88 39.48 -11.47
CA SER A 572 -17.12 39.77 -12.69
C SER A 572 -17.98 40.56 -13.71
N PRO A 573 -17.41 41.41 -14.58
CA PRO A 573 -18.18 42.05 -15.65
C PRO A 573 -18.63 41.04 -16.74
N ARG A 574 -19.89 41.13 -17.19
CA ARG A 574 -20.46 40.33 -18.30
C ARG A 574 -19.57 40.31 -19.55
N SER A 575 -19.00 41.46 -19.92
CA SER A 575 -18.10 41.60 -21.07
C SER A 575 -16.80 40.80 -20.95
N ASN A 576 -16.27 40.62 -19.74
CA ASN A 576 -15.02 39.90 -19.52
C ASN A 576 -15.23 38.40 -19.63
N ARG A 577 -16.33 37.88 -19.05
CA ARG A 577 -16.73 36.48 -19.22
C ARG A 577 -16.90 36.10 -20.69
N ILE A 578 -17.61 36.92 -21.46
CA ILE A 578 -17.80 36.71 -22.91
C ILE A 578 -16.44 36.69 -23.64
N ARG A 579 -15.51 37.59 -23.27
CA ARG A 579 -14.16 37.63 -23.88
C ARG A 579 -13.31 36.41 -23.54
N THR A 580 -13.40 35.88 -22.32
CA THR A 580 -12.67 34.67 -21.89
C THR A 580 -13.13 33.46 -22.68
N VAL A 581 -14.45 33.26 -22.80
CA VAL A 581 -15.03 32.11 -23.50
C VAL A 581 -14.81 32.19 -25.02
N ARG A 582 -14.81 33.40 -25.60
CA ARG A 582 -14.51 33.64 -27.02
C ARG A 582 -13.01 33.72 -27.33
N SER A 583 -12.17 33.24 -26.42
CA SER A 583 -10.72 33.18 -26.62
C SER A 583 -10.29 31.86 -27.26
N ALA A 584 -9.08 31.82 -27.85
CA ALA A 584 -8.55 30.60 -28.45
C ALA A 584 -8.22 29.58 -27.36
N LEU A 585 -8.89 28.43 -27.41
CA LEU A 585 -8.72 27.32 -26.48
C LEU A 585 -7.59 26.38 -26.92
N PRO A 586 -7.05 25.54 -26.01
CA PRO A 586 -6.02 24.54 -26.35
C PRO A 586 -6.46 23.61 -27.48
N ARG A 587 -5.54 23.20 -28.37
CA ARG A 587 -5.87 22.44 -29.58
C ARG A 587 -6.48 21.05 -29.33
N ASN A 588 -6.15 20.42 -28.21
CA ASN A 588 -6.60 19.08 -27.86
C ASN A 588 -7.61 19.09 -26.69
N LEU A 589 -8.26 20.24 -26.44
CA LEU A 589 -9.25 20.34 -25.37
C LEU A 589 -10.47 19.48 -25.68
N GLU A 590 -10.76 18.52 -24.82
CA GLU A 590 -11.91 17.62 -24.91
C GLU A 590 -13.07 18.07 -24.00
N THR A 591 -12.73 18.68 -22.86
CA THR A 591 -13.70 19.13 -21.84
C THR A 591 -13.49 20.59 -21.42
N LEU A 592 -14.55 21.40 -21.51
CA LEU A 592 -14.59 22.77 -21.00
C LEU A 592 -15.56 22.91 -19.83
N ILE A 593 -15.11 23.48 -18.72
CA ILE A 593 -15.92 23.68 -17.49
C ILE A 593 -15.99 25.19 -17.19
N LEU A 594 -17.21 25.70 -16.98
CA LEU A 594 -17.48 27.09 -16.64
C LEU A 594 -18.24 27.14 -15.30
N TYR A 595 -17.54 27.45 -14.18
CA TYR A 595 -18.07 27.28 -12.82
C TYR A 595 -17.53 28.24 -11.74
N PRO A 596 -18.37 29.00 -11.00
CA PRO A 596 -19.70 29.44 -11.38
C PRO A 596 -19.60 30.42 -12.56
N TRP A 597 -20.54 30.38 -13.50
CA TRP A 597 -20.47 31.20 -14.71
C TRP A 597 -21.73 32.05 -14.92
N PRO A 598 -21.74 33.27 -14.35
CA PRO A 598 -22.93 34.10 -14.36
C PRO A 598 -23.20 34.78 -15.71
N MET A 599 -23.91 34.12 -16.62
CA MET A 599 -24.11 34.62 -17.99
C MET A 599 -25.55 34.39 -18.48
N LEU A 600 -26.06 35.26 -19.35
CA LEU A 600 -27.38 35.05 -19.98
C LEU A 600 -27.29 33.94 -21.04
N ALA A 601 -28.37 33.18 -21.22
CA ALA A 601 -28.44 32.09 -22.20
C ALA A 601 -28.16 32.59 -23.64
N GLU A 602 -28.66 33.78 -23.99
CA GLU A 602 -28.40 34.41 -25.28
C GLU A 602 -26.90 34.67 -25.55
N ASP A 603 -26.11 34.97 -24.52
CA ASP A 603 -24.67 35.16 -24.69
C ASP A 603 -23.96 33.82 -24.81
N ALA A 604 -24.44 32.79 -24.10
CA ALA A 604 -23.89 31.45 -24.21
C ALA A 604 -24.03 30.93 -25.63
N LEU A 605 -25.22 31.08 -26.21
CA LEU A 605 -25.47 30.76 -27.62
C LEU A 605 -24.53 31.52 -28.55
N LYS A 606 -24.38 32.84 -28.38
CA LYS A 606 -23.44 33.65 -29.17
C LYS A 606 -21.99 33.20 -28.99
N CYS A 607 -21.60 32.80 -27.78
CA CYS A 607 -20.25 32.30 -27.50
C CYS A 607 -19.97 30.97 -28.20
N ILE A 608 -20.92 30.02 -28.15
CA ILE A 608 -20.82 28.74 -28.84
C ILE A 608 -20.76 28.95 -30.35
N GLU A 609 -21.67 29.76 -30.89
CA GLU A 609 -21.73 30.05 -32.32
C GLU A 609 -20.43 30.68 -32.82
N VAL A 610 -19.88 31.66 -32.09
CA VAL A 610 -18.60 32.28 -32.47
C VAL A 610 -17.43 31.33 -32.27
N GLY A 611 -17.37 30.63 -31.14
CA GLY A 611 -16.28 29.71 -30.80
C GLY A 611 -16.14 28.58 -31.83
N MET A 612 -17.27 28.08 -32.34
CA MET A 612 -17.31 26.98 -33.30
C MET A 612 -17.30 27.42 -34.78
N SER A 613 -17.78 28.62 -35.11
CA SER A 613 -17.78 29.13 -36.50
C SER A 613 -16.46 29.73 -36.95
N GLN A 614 -15.67 30.31 -36.03
CA GLN A 614 -14.38 30.90 -36.38
C GLN A 614 -13.27 29.85 -36.28
N GLN A 615 -12.56 29.62 -37.38
CA GLN A 615 -11.42 28.72 -37.40
C GLN A 615 -10.41 29.09 -36.30
N ASN A 616 -10.06 28.11 -35.47
CA ASN A 616 -9.05 28.18 -34.40
C ASN A 616 -9.46 28.88 -33.09
N LEU A 617 -10.75 29.08 -32.81
CA LEU A 617 -11.20 29.49 -31.47
C LEU A 617 -11.44 28.29 -30.55
N TRP A 618 -12.43 27.45 -30.85
CA TRP A 618 -12.64 26.19 -30.11
C TRP A 618 -12.14 25.01 -30.95
N PRO A 619 -11.46 24.02 -30.34
CA PRO A 619 -10.92 22.92 -31.09
C PRO A 619 -12.01 21.94 -31.50
N SER A 620 -11.79 21.26 -32.63
CA SER A 620 -12.69 20.19 -33.10
C SER A 620 -12.67 18.94 -32.21
N SER A 621 -11.77 18.86 -31.22
CA SER A 621 -11.70 17.80 -30.20
C SER A 621 -12.64 18.03 -29.01
N LEU A 622 -13.23 19.23 -28.86
CA LEU A 622 -14.14 19.52 -27.76
C LEU A 622 -15.41 18.66 -27.90
N ARG A 623 -15.69 17.84 -26.89
CA ARG A 623 -16.85 16.92 -26.85
C ARG A 623 -17.76 17.18 -25.67
N LYS A 624 -17.23 17.79 -24.60
CA LYS A 624 -17.94 18.00 -23.34
C LYS A 624 -17.91 19.45 -22.87
N ILE A 625 -19.06 19.96 -22.47
CA ILE A 625 -19.19 21.26 -21.79
C ILE A 625 -19.98 21.09 -20.50
N VAL A 626 -19.41 21.57 -19.39
CA VAL A 626 -20.11 21.71 -18.12
C VAL A 626 -20.31 23.18 -17.83
N TRP A 627 -21.55 23.59 -17.68
CA TRP A 627 -21.90 24.99 -17.52
C TRP A 627 -22.82 25.16 -16.31
N THR A 628 -22.42 25.94 -15.31
CA THR A 628 -23.34 26.37 -14.25
C THR A 628 -23.88 27.77 -14.53
N PRO A 629 -25.12 27.89 -15.01
CA PRO A 629 -25.71 29.18 -15.36
C PRO A 629 -26.10 29.91 -14.07
N GLU A 630 -25.41 31.00 -13.76
CA GLU A 630 -25.73 31.82 -12.58
C GLU A 630 -26.13 33.23 -13.01
N SER A 631 -27.28 33.42 -13.66
CA SER A 631 -27.69 34.79 -13.98
C SER A 631 -27.99 35.57 -12.68
N THR A 632 -27.60 36.84 -12.62
CA THR A 632 -27.98 37.77 -11.54
C THR A 632 -29.50 37.99 -11.45
N ASP A 633 -30.25 37.46 -12.43
CA ASP A 633 -31.64 37.83 -12.73
C ASP A 633 -32.57 36.59 -12.73
N GLY A 634 -32.11 35.44 -12.22
CA GLY A 634 -32.85 34.17 -12.22
C GLY A 634 -32.24 33.16 -13.20
N SER A 635 -32.16 31.89 -12.79
CA SER A 635 -31.61 30.77 -13.56
C SER A 635 -32.18 30.68 -14.97
N TRP A 636 -31.41 30.15 -15.94
CA TRP A 636 -31.91 29.87 -17.28
C TRP A 636 -33.16 28.98 -17.22
N THR A 637 -34.12 29.23 -18.11
CA THR A 637 -35.28 28.35 -18.25
C THR A 637 -34.87 27.01 -18.87
N GLU A 638 -35.71 25.98 -18.72
CA GLU A 638 -35.45 24.68 -19.37
C GLU A 638 -35.44 24.80 -20.91
N GLU A 639 -36.22 25.73 -21.46
CA GLU A 639 -36.24 26.02 -22.90
C GLU A 639 -34.91 26.63 -23.35
N GLU A 640 -34.34 27.55 -22.56
CA GLU A 640 -33.02 28.14 -22.82
C GLU A 640 -31.89 27.11 -22.69
N ILE A 641 -31.95 26.25 -21.67
CA ILE A 641 -31.00 25.14 -21.50
C ILE A 641 -31.06 24.21 -22.71
N GLN A 642 -32.27 23.85 -23.16
CA GLN A 642 -32.44 22.97 -24.31
C GLN A 642 -31.90 23.62 -25.59
N LEU A 643 -32.17 24.91 -25.80
CA LEU A 643 -31.65 25.65 -26.95
C LEU A 643 -30.11 25.66 -26.99
N VAL A 644 -29.46 25.80 -25.83
CA VAL A 644 -28.00 25.73 -25.72
C VAL A 644 -27.47 24.31 -25.98
N ARG A 645 -28.15 23.27 -25.48
CA ARG A 645 -27.79 21.86 -25.79
C ARG A 645 -27.88 21.57 -27.28
N ASP A 646 -28.99 21.96 -27.91
CA ASP A 646 -29.22 21.74 -29.33
C ASP A 646 -28.14 22.46 -30.16
N LYS A 647 -27.79 23.69 -29.76
CA LYS A 647 -26.72 24.44 -30.43
C LYS A 647 -25.34 23.81 -30.27
N CYS A 648 -25.00 23.29 -29.09
CA CYS A 648 -23.77 22.52 -28.89
C CYS A 648 -23.75 21.25 -29.75
N LEU A 649 -24.88 20.55 -29.84
CA LEU A 649 -25.02 19.32 -30.61
C LEU A 649 -24.88 19.56 -32.12
N GLU A 650 -25.45 20.65 -32.66
CA GLU A 650 -25.24 21.10 -34.05
C GLU A 650 -23.76 21.22 -34.40
N HIS A 651 -22.93 21.58 -33.42
CA HIS A 651 -21.49 21.74 -33.57
C HIS A 651 -20.67 20.52 -33.09
N GLY A 652 -21.31 19.38 -32.79
CA GLY A 652 -20.63 18.11 -32.47
C GLY A 652 -20.20 17.94 -31.00
N ILE A 653 -20.72 18.76 -30.08
CA ILE A 653 -20.51 18.63 -28.64
C ILE A 653 -21.71 17.88 -28.06
N ALA A 654 -21.56 16.57 -27.87
CA ALA A 654 -22.65 15.70 -27.47
C ALA A 654 -22.93 15.71 -25.96
N ASP A 655 -21.93 16.06 -25.14
CA ASP A 655 -21.97 15.84 -23.69
C ASP A 655 -22.07 17.19 -22.93
N VAL A 656 -23.28 17.74 -22.82
CA VAL A 656 -23.54 19.09 -22.26
C VAL A 656 -24.33 19.04 -20.96
N TYR A 657 -23.71 19.47 -19.86
CA TYR A 657 -24.31 19.43 -18.52
C TYR A 657 -24.58 20.82 -17.96
N PHE A 658 -25.75 20.95 -17.34
CA PHE A 658 -26.18 22.13 -16.59
C PHE A 658 -26.53 21.71 -15.16
N PRO A 659 -25.57 21.74 -14.23
CA PRO A 659 -25.86 21.46 -12.84
C PRO A 659 -26.82 22.53 -12.30
N ARG A 660 -27.99 22.14 -11.76
CA ARG A 660 -28.82 23.04 -10.96
C ARG A 660 -28.12 23.27 -9.61
N PHE A 661 -28.07 24.51 -9.13
CA PHE A 661 -27.58 24.81 -7.78
C PHE A 661 -28.30 23.91 -6.77
N PRO A 662 -27.63 23.33 -5.77
CA PRO A 662 -28.31 22.60 -4.72
C PRO A 662 -28.70 23.55 -3.58
N ASP A 663 -29.81 23.25 -2.90
CA ASP A 663 -30.52 24.05 -1.87
C ASP A 663 -29.73 24.38 -0.57
N TRP A 664 -28.39 24.52 -0.61
CA TRP A 664 -27.54 24.74 0.58
C TRP A 664 -26.88 26.13 0.63
N CYS A 665 -27.17 27.02 -0.33
CA CYS A 665 -26.79 28.44 -0.24
C CYS A 665 -27.87 29.33 0.41
N THR A 666 -28.66 28.76 1.31
CA THR A 666 -29.38 29.52 2.35
C THR A 666 -28.87 29.07 3.72
N GLY A 667 -27.59 29.28 3.96
CA GLY A 667 -27.00 29.24 5.28
C GLY A 667 -26.80 30.69 5.73
N ASP A 668 -27.46 31.03 6.83
CA ASP A 668 -27.58 32.35 7.43
C ASP A 668 -26.30 33.21 7.39
N GLU A 669 -26.50 34.48 7.03
CA GLU A 669 -25.64 35.59 7.42
C GLU A 669 -25.66 35.70 8.96
N ASP A 670 -24.73 35.02 9.64
CA ASP A 670 -24.20 35.42 10.96
C ASP A 670 -23.03 34.48 11.31
N TYR A 671 -21.79 34.95 11.14
CA TYR A 671 -20.63 34.86 12.04
C TYR A 671 -19.32 35.26 11.35
#